data_AF-A0A1F3T339-F1
#
_entry.id   AF-A0A1F3T339-F1
#
_cell.length_a   1.000
_cell.length_b   1.000
_cell.length_c   1.000
_cell.angle_alpha   90.00
_cell.angle_beta   90.00
_cell.angle_gamma   90.00
#
_symmetry.space_group_name_H-M   'P 1'
#
loop_
_entity.id
_entity.type
_entity.pdbx_description
1 polymer ?
#
loop_
_entity_poly.entity_id
_entity_poly.type
_entity_poly.pdbx_seq_one_letter_code
_entity_poly.pdbx_strand_id
1 'polypeptide(L)'
;MTHLFRSIHLLDHMSIVIFYRGGFMSGRGGALRAALVAKLFTVLMSLTIVSSGCNRSVLLSGLSIDTAPESAPQPSPGPSSKLISLPNGMQISSEHPRVFITKQKFEEMLPLMNGPKAKDPYKRWFNLLKQSQDSGTPVQLPSLAILYKVTGDISYLSQLISRIPLSSTSGAPSIEELRALDLVFDDIPDSTKWAVMKRASDNPDGFYYGAVGESNSSIKPSWGYHRQGGVAVALLYSGVFAGTDYEMNKDANIHRFDAHNFLTHVKDEFSPSGGYFWNIENRIAGSPQYNTALPGSFGGMFDNFGYDSSLGEEGSSILSVAEFSFLTGEDHYSGFLHEQARASFYQNMQYPYLNSKPSANVWCHRAGDEWHTVARIWNTQTDYIQEPPIQNAPLVAWLYQDSRMQHFVNHGTQIELCGVPYNYLYMDLLFYDDTLEEEGPASNPTASYFSGPGLVSMRASWENDAAFGVFMAGEAISRRYEDAGSFLLGRKVDVIVQGGARIRGNVINERAHWYHIRSASKNTLKIFDPLERFDIDPVTGATLPLHAGGWSLVGSDNLGGQIFDTALSSADGCIYAPDGNTSSCSSRIYRKEGSAFPENFGIYERADIIKYEHRPAAFTYTVGDLTASYTRKIDFFDREFLYLRPDIFIIFDRVQSVDPEFKKVWVAHTMDSPVPDGIPAPLPPLSLGMSAFSDSRKLLISNPKNNTQMSMLLPESNRVVIRGGDTMLVSPRSLNSGITLQGADGAPLAELDIPRWLELFAVGATTTGSVTITGEAESVQNTLAGDGQITQVQKTLVAATETVSFQNKHQLEVSGDPSYSVTTTTLTDLTQNWIPDQWRGYRLWIRGPELFLTITSNTSNTLTFAEVPNLVRGWAYQVDRPVANTTKLWKKIDSITAQGLDVGNFSVSVPHYFDTEDALGRLHSFVPHSDATGDTYKKRKELGQYTINIEASIPKKLDQFLNVLALRDPSVPMPSAQLLKSVEANASGALLTDSVTGRTFVLFGNSRDTLSAFQVNVGPGAARGVICDLAPNALYSVEIDAGGLLQVAPNSAGGAIRTSSMGILSVQVSATGEISSRDL
;
A
#
# COMPACT_ATOMS: atom_id res chain seq x y z
N MET A 1 -19.51 46.13 19.14
CA MET A 1 -19.63 46.59 20.54
C MET A 1 -19.79 45.36 21.42
N THR A 2 -18.68 44.84 21.94
CA THR A 2 -18.12 45.08 23.29
C THR A 2 -18.73 44.18 24.38
N HIS A 3 -17.86 43.27 24.86
CA HIS A 3 -17.72 42.73 26.23
C HIS A 3 -18.53 41.52 26.76
N LEU A 4 -17.71 40.50 27.12
CA LEU A 4 -17.72 39.54 28.27
C LEU A 4 -18.66 38.31 28.26
N PHE A 5 -18.16 37.09 27.98
CA PHE A 5 -17.53 36.07 28.89
C PHE A 5 -18.52 35.42 29.88
N ARG A 6 -18.70 34.08 30.01
CA ARG A 6 -17.71 33.03 30.30
C ARG A 6 -18.29 31.59 30.22
N SER A 7 -17.43 30.63 29.81
CA SER A 7 -17.28 29.23 30.26
C SER A 7 -18.25 28.11 29.81
N ILE A 8 -17.75 27.20 28.96
CA ILE A 8 -17.34 25.81 29.30
C ILE A 8 -16.40 25.31 28.18
N HIS A 9 -15.19 24.89 28.57
CA HIS A 9 -14.18 24.26 27.73
C HIS A 9 -14.35 22.74 27.78
N LEU A 10 -14.35 22.08 26.62
CA LEU A 10 -13.70 20.79 26.30
C LEU A 10 -14.28 20.32 24.95
N LEU A 11 -13.45 20.36 23.90
CA LEU A 11 -13.47 19.54 22.68
C LEU A 11 -12.64 20.29 21.63
N ASP A 12 -11.41 19.82 21.41
CA ASP A 12 -10.68 20.11 20.17
C ASP A 12 -9.93 18.85 19.74
N HIS A 13 -9.82 18.72 18.42
CA HIS A 13 -9.24 17.63 17.64
C HIS A 13 -10.13 16.40 17.35
N MET A 14 -11.09 16.61 16.46
CA MET A 14 -11.23 15.73 15.29
C MET A 14 -11.79 16.53 14.12
N SER A 15 -10.97 16.71 13.09
CA SER A 15 -11.38 17.29 11.81
C SER A 15 -12.34 16.33 11.11
N ILE A 16 -13.63 16.65 11.15
CA ILE A 16 -14.64 16.01 10.31
C ILE A 16 -14.36 16.43 8.87
N VAL A 17 -13.83 15.52 8.06
CA VAL A 17 -13.74 15.69 6.60
C VAL A 17 -15.14 15.46 6.03
N ILE A 18 -15.88 16.55 5.82
CA ILE A 18 -17.10 16.56 5.04
C ILE A 18 -16.68 16.54 3.57
N PHE A 19 -16.96 15.43 2.86
CA PHE A 19 -16.83 15.37 1.41
C PHE A 19 -17.73 16.41 0.75
N TYR A 20 -17.13 17.49 0.25
CA TYR A 20 -17.81 18.42 -0.65
C TYR A 20 -17.85 17.79 -2.06
N ARG A 21 -19.05 17.42 -2.50
CA ARG A 21 -19.34 17.06 -3.90
C ARG A 21 -19.06 18.27 -4.80
N GLY A 22 -17.94 18.27 -5.51
CA GLY A 22 -17.69 19.18 -6.62
C GLY A 22 -18.52 18.78 -7.84
N GLY A 23 -19.68 19.42 -8.02
CA GLY A 23 -20.50 19.29 -9.21
C GLY A 23 -19.81 19.96 -10.41
N PHE A 24 -19.38 19.16 -11.38
CA PHE A 24 -18.99 19.67 -12.69
C PHE A 24 -20.26 20.03 -13.50
N MET A 25 -20.54 21.32 -13.61
CA MET A 25 -21.49 21.85 -14.58
C MET A 25 -20.92 21.68 -16.00
N SER A 26 -21.47 20.75 -16.77
CA SER A 26 -21.21 20.65 -18.21
C SER A 26 -22.04 21.68 -18.98
N GLY A 27 -21.38 22.67 -19.60
CA GLY A 27 -21.98 23.55 -20.59
C GLY A 27 -22.25 22.81 -21.90
N ARG A 28 -23.49 22.92 -22.39
CA ARG A 28 -24.01 22.31 -23.63
C ARG A 28 -23.61 23.07 -24.89
N GLY A 29 -23.50 22.31 -25.99
CA GLY A 29 -23.77 22.73 -27.38
C GLY A 29 -22.84 22.00 -28.35
N GLY A 30 -23.26 21.30 -29.41
CA GLY A 30 -24.56 21.03 -30.02
C GLY A 30 -24.33 20.09 -31.22
N ALA A 31 -25.39 19.38 -31.61
CA ALA A 31 -25.48 18.29 -32.59
C ALA A 31 -24.92 18.55 -34.01
N LEU A 32 -24.50 17.48 -34.74
CA LEU A 32 -25.25 16.88 -35.87
C LEU A 32 -24.45 15.79 -36.65
N ARG A 33 -25.21 14.83 -37.23
CA ARG A 33 -24.91 13.80 -38.29
C ARG A 33 -24.46 12.42 -37.77
N ALA A 34 -25.24 11.32 -37.77
CA ALA A 34 -26.22 10.69 -38.69
C ALA A 34 -25.61 9.79 -39.80
N ALA A 35 -25.69 8.47 -39.54
CA ALA A 35 -26.18 7.36 -40.38
C ALA A 35 -25.40 6.76 -41.59
N LEU A 36 -25.59 5.42 -41.72
CA LEU A 36 -25.42 4.50 -42.87
C LEU A 36 -23.98 4.02 -43.16
N VAL A 37 -23.63 2.74 -43.39
CA VAL A 37 -24.23 1.64 -44.19
C VAL A 37 -23.76 0.25 -43.70
N ALA A 38 -24.63 -0.75 -43.86
CA ALA A 38 -24.42 -2.18 -43.57
C ALA A 38 -23.79 -2.98 -44.75
N LYS A 39 -23.17 -4.15 -44.43
CA LYS A 39 -23.39 -5.50 -45.01
C LYS A 39 -22.15 -6.35 -45.36
N LEU A 40 -22.29 -7.64 -44.99
CA LEU A 40 -21.77 -8.90 -45.54
C LEU A 40 -20.29 -9.28 -45.27
N PHE A 41 -20.07 -10.37 -44.52
CA PHE A 41 -19.93 -11.72 -45.12
C PHE A 41 -20.06 -12.83 -44.04
N THR A 42 -20.80 -13.88 -44.37
CA THR A 42 -20.95 -15.14 -43.63
C THR A 42 -20.32 -16.25 -44.46
N VAL A 43 -19.50 -17.12 -43.87
CA VAL A 43 -19.29 -18.49 -44.37
C VAL A 43 -19.20 -19.44 -43.17
N LEU A 44 -20.16 -20.37 -43.10
CA LEU A 44 -20.13 -21.58 -42.28
C LEU A 44 -19.11 -22.58 -42.84
N MET A 45 -18.42 -23.30 -41.97
CA MET A 45 -18.21 -24.73 -42.18
C MET A 45 -18.11 -25.47 -40.84
N SER A 46 -19.07 -26.38 -40.64
CA SER A 46 -19.10 -27.38 -39.57
C SER A 46 -18.29 -28.60 -40.00
N LEU A 47 -17.54 -29.23 -39.09
CA LEU A 47 -17.31 -30.68 -39.15
C LEU A 47 -17.10 -31.24 -37.73
N THR A 48 -18.00 -32.11 -37.35
CA THR A 48 -17.94 -33.05 -36.22
C THR A 48 -16.94 -34.17 -36.55
N ILE A 49 -16.24 -34.72 -35.55
CA ILE A 49 -15.99 -36.18 -35.38
C ILE A 49 -15.25 -36.47 -34.05
N VAL A 50 -15.96 -37.24 -33.21
CA VAL A 50 -15.56 -38.44 -32.44
C VAL A 50 -14.53 -38.33 -31.30
N SER A 51 -15.08 -38.59 -30.11
CA SER A 51 -14.48 -39.09 -28.88
C SER A 51 -13.59 -40.33 -29.07
N SER A 52 -12.42 -40.34 -28.43
CA SER A 52 -11.88 -41.57 -27.86
C SER A 52 -11.10 -41.22 -26.59
N GLY A 53 -11.56 -41.77 -25.47
CA GLY A 53 -10.94 -41.59 -24.17
C GLY A 53 -9.66 -42.39 -24.04
N CYS A 54 -8.73 -41.88 -23.24
CA CYS A 54 -7.75 -42.69 -22.56
C CYS A 54 -7.46 -42.07 -21.19
N ASN A 55 -8.08 -42.65 -20.16
CA ASN A 55 -7.74 -42.43 -18.77
C ASN A 55 -6.26 -42.77 -18.53
N ARG A 56 -5.48 -41.81 -18.06
CA ARG A 56 -4.30 -42.06 -17.23
C ARG A 56 -4.26 -41.00 -16.13
N SER A 57 -4.84 -41.36 -15.00
CA SER A 57 -4.57 -40.79 -13.69
C SER A 57 -3.08 -40.96 -13.36
N VAL A 58 -2.33 -39.86 -13.45
CA VAL A 58 -1.02 -39.73 -12.79
C VAL A 58 -1.29 -39.02 -11.48
N LEU A 59 -1.09 -39.76 -10.38
CA LEU A 59 -1.09 -39.26 -9.01
C LEU A 59 0.03 -38.22 -8.85
N LEU A 60 -0.35 -36.94 -8.78
CA LEU A 60 0.48 -35.88 -8.21
C LEU A 60 0.21 -35.85 -6.70
N SER A 61 0.96 -36.65 -5.95
CA SER A 61 1.04 -36.53 -4.50
C SER A 61 2.33 -35.80 -4.14
N GLY A 62 2.23 -34.61 -3.54
CA GLY A 62 3.39 -33.90 -2.99
C GLY A 62 3.47 -32.40 -3.27
N LEU A 63 2.34 -31.69 -3.35
CA LEU A 63 2.27 -30.24 -3.13
C LEU A 63 1.10 -30.04 -2.18
N SER A 64 1.38 -29.54 -0.97
CA SER A 64 0.36 -28.97 -0.10
C SER A 64 -0.11 -27.67 -0.75
N ILE A 65 -0.99 -27.79 -1.74
CA ILE A 65 -1.90 -26.72 -2.08
C ILE A 65 -2.77 -26.61 -0.83
N ASP A 66 -2.81 -25.44 -0.20
CA ASP A 66 -3.90 -25.12 0.72
C ASP A 66 -5.19 -25.14 -0.11
N THR A 67 -5.74 -26.34 -0.33
CA THR A 67 -7.15 -26.48 -0.62
C THR A 67 -7.84 -25.85 0.57
N ALA A 68 -8.76 -24.91 0.30
CA ALA A 68 -9.61 -24.29 1.31
C ALA A 68 -9.95 -25.31 2.40
N PRO A 69 -9.78 -24.97 3.70
CA PRO A 69 -9.91 -25.93 4.78
C PRO A 69 -11.22 -26.70 4.63
N GLU A 70 -11.14 -28.02 4.76
CA GLU A 70 -12.30 -28.91 4.76
C GLU A 70 -13.30 -28.36 5.78
N SER A 71 -14.38 -27.76 5.28
CA SER A 71 -15.27 -26.94 6.10
C SER A 71 -16.06 -27.83 7.05
N ALA A 72 -16.04 -27.48 8.34
CA ALA A 72 -17.15 -27.79 9.24
C ALA A 72 -18.47 -27.38 8.57
N PRO A 73 -19.61 -28.04 8.86
CA PRO A 73 -20.88 -27.74 8.22
C PRO A 73 -21.16 -26.23 8.28
N GLN A 74 -21.06 -25.59 7.11
CA GLN A 74 -21.26 -24.16 6.95
C GLN A 74 -22.68 -23.81 7.42
N PRO A 75 -22.88 -22.72 8.20
CA PRO A 75 -24.22 -22.22 8.45
C PRO A 75 -24.83 -21.85 7.11
N SER A 76 -25.73 -22.69 6.62
CA SER A 76 -26.45 -22.41 5.39
C SER A 76 -27.33 -21.18 5.64
N PRO A 77 -27.24 -20.12 4.83
CA PRO A 77 -28.28 -19.09 4.80
C PRO A 77 -29.62 -19.62 4.26
N GLY A 78 -29.71 -20.93 3.98
CA GLY A 78 -30.86 -21.63 3.43
C GLY A 78 -32.12 -21.50 4.29
N PRO A 79 -33.30 -21.47 3.64
CA PRO A 79 -34.47 -20.80 4.17
C PRO A 79 -35.23 -21.64 5.19
N SER A 80 -35.58 -21.01 6.31
CA SER A 80 -36.93 -21.17 6.86
C SER A 80 -37.93 -20.17 6.26
N SER A 81 -37.49 -19.26 5.37
CA SER A 81 -38.30 -18.21 4.77
C SER A 81 -39.13 -18.70 3.57
N LYS A 82 -40.33 -18.13 3.42
CA LYS A 82 -41.13 -18.31 2.21
C LYS A 82 -40.52 -17.50 1.05
N LEU A 83 -40.46 -18.09 -0.14
CA LEU A 83 -40.01 -17.41 -1.35
C LEU A 83 -41.19 -16.87 -2.16
N ILE A 84 -41.01 -15.71 -2.78
CA ILE A 84 -41.90 -15.13 -3.79
C ILE A 84 -41.19 -15.02 -5.14
N SER A 85 -41.96 -15.18 -6.21
CA SER A 85 -41.49 -14.99 -7.58
C SER A 85 -41.69 -13.53 -8.00
N LEU A 86 -40.61 -12.88 -8.38
CA LEU A 86 -40.64 -11.55 -8.98
C LEU A 86 -41.15 -11.61 -10.44
N PRO A 87 -41.60 -10.48 -11.03
CA PRO A 87 -42.07 -10.46 -12.43
C PRO A 87 -41.04 -10.94 -13.46
N ASN A 88 -39.75 -10.81 -13.16
CA ASN A 88 -38.63 -11.32 -13.97
C ASN A 88 -38.32 -12.81 -13.74
N GLY A 89 -39.09 -13.51 -12.90
CA GLY A 89 -38.91 -14.94 -12.59
C GLY A 89 -37.91 -15.25 -11.48
N MET A 90 -37.24 -14.25 -10.91
CA MET A 90 -36.31 -14.43 -9.79
C MET A 90 -37.08 -14.78 -8.50
N GLN A 91 -36.53 -15.70 -7.70
CA GLN A 91 -37.07 -16.02 -6.37
C GLN A 91 -36.33 -15.22 -5.30
N ILE A 92 -37.07 -14.57 -4.41
CA ILE A 92 -36.52 -13.88 -3.25
C ILE A 92 -37.35 -14.19 -2.00
N SER A 93 -36.77 -14.03 -0.82
CA SER A 93 -37.49 -14.12 0.46
C SER A 93 -38.67 -13.14 0.50
N SER A 94 -39.81 -13.55 1.03
CA SER A 94 -41.02 -12.72 1.13
C SER A 94 -41.17 -11.99 2.47
N GLU A 95 -40.29 -12.23 3.44
CA GLU A 95 -40.48 -11.77 4.82
C GLU A 95 -39.33 -10.87 5.29
N HIS A 96 -39.64 -9.66 5.73
CA HIS A 96 -38.66 -8.73 6.28
C HIS A 96 -38.28 -9.07 7.75
N PRO A 97 -37.04 -8.76 8.19
CA PRO A 97 -35.90 -8.40 7.35
C PRO A 97 -35.47 -9.56 6.46
N ARG A 98 -34.97 -9.24 5.26
CA ARG A 98 -34.59 -10.26 4.26
C ARG A 98 -33.33 -9.97 3.49
N VAL A 99 -32.83 -8.73 3.53
CA VAL A 99 -31.75 -8.33 2.63
C VAL A 99 -30.43 -8.31 3.36
N PHE A 100 -30.33 -7.56 4.45
CA PHE A 100 -29.08 -7.47 5.21
C PHE A 100 -28.88 -8.64 6.19
N ILE A 101 -29.98 -9.23 6.64
CA ILE A 101 -30.03 -10.38 7.53
C ILE A 101 -31.35 -11.11 7.26
N THR A 102 -31.35 -12.43 7.38
CA THR A 102 -32.60 -13.20 7.26
C THR A 102 -33.46 -13.02 8.51
N LYS A 103 -34.78 -13.01 8.36
CA LYS A 103 -35.73 -12.94 9.47
C LYS A 103 -35.44 -13.98 10.56
N GLN A 104 -35.13 -15.21 10.17
CA GLN A 104 -34.78 -16.28 11.10
C GLN A 104 -33.56 -15.92 11.94
N LYS A 105 -32.44 -15.57 11.31
CA LYS A 105 -31.21 -15.21 12.02
C LYS A 105 -31.46 -14.00 12.92
N PHE A 106 -32.17 -12.99 12.43
CA PHE A 106 -32.51 -11.82 13.23
C PHE A 106 -33.28 -12.18 14.51
N GLU A 107 -34.33 -13.02 14.40
CA GLU A 107 -35.12 -13.50 15.53
C GLU A 107 -34.31 -14.39 16.49
N GLU A 108 -33.33 -15.15 16.01
CA GLU A 108 -32.41 -15.94 16.83
C GLU A 108 -31.48 -15.06 17.68
N MET A 109 -31.11 -13.87 17.19
CA MET A 109 -30.20 -12.97 17.89
C MET A 109 -30.88 -12.18 19.02
N LEU A 110 -32.15 -11.79 18.88
CA LEU A 110 -32.82 -10.90 19.85
C LEU A 110 -32.77 -11.42 21.31
N PRO A 111 -33.04 -12.71 21.60
CA PRO A 111 -33.02 -13.23 22.97
C PRO A 111 -31.63 -13.22 23.63
N LEU A 112 -30.55 -13.12 22.85
CA LEU A 112 -29.18 -13.03 23.37
C LEU A 112 -28.87 -11.64 23.95
N MET A 113 -29.62 -10.62 23.53
CA MET A 113 -29.41 -9.22 23.91
C MET A 113 -30.17 -8.87 25.20
N ASN A 114 -31.38 -9.38 25.37
CA ASN A 114 -32.24 -9.11 26.51
C ASN A 114 -33.19 -10.30 26.80
N GLY A 115 -33.55 -10.48 28.08
CA GLY A 115 -34.43 -11.57 28.53
C GLY A 115 -33.69 -12.81 29.05
N PRO A 116 -34.37 -13.97 29.16
CA PRO A 116 -33.84 -15.15 29.86
C PRO A 116 -32.63 -15.82 29.21
N LYS A 117 -32.41 -15.61 27.90
CA LYS A 117 -31.27 -16.14 27.14
C LYS A 117 -30.13 -15.13 26.98
N ALA A 118 -30.26 -13.95 27.58
CA ALA A 118 -29.29 -12.89 27.41
C ALA A 118 -27.93 -13.28 28.01
N LYS A 119 -26.87 -13.18 27.22
CA LYS A 119 -25.50 -13.58 27.59
C LYS A 119 -24.50 -12.54 27.12
N ASP A 120 -23.35 -12.47 27.78
CA ASP A 120 -22.24 -11.65 27.30
C ASP A 120 -21.57 -12.34 26.09
N PRO A 121 -21.04 -11.59 25.11
CA PRO A 121 -20.97 -10.12 25.08
C PRO A 121 -22.24 -9.41 24.58
N TYR A 122 -23.19 -10.11 23.97
CA TYR A 122 -24.41 -9.50 23.36
C TYR A 122 -25.20 -8.61 24.32
N LYS A 123 -25.45 -9.09 25.54
CA LYS A 123 -26.15 -8.34 26.59
C LYS A 123 -25.40 -7.06 26.96
N ARG A 124 -24.07 -7.12 27.08
CA ARG A 124 -23.22 -5.96 27.36
C ARG A 124 -23.32 -4.91 26.24
N TRP A 125 -23.12 -5.32 24.99
CA TRP A 125 -23.18 -4.42 23.83
C TRP A 125 -24.55 -3.77 23.65
N PHE A 126 -25.62 -4.55 23.81
CA PHE A 126 -26.98 -4.03 23.79
C PHE A 126 -27.20 -2.94 24.83
N ASN A 127 -26.73 -3.15 26.06
CA ASN A 127 -26.85 -2.16 27.14
C ASN A 127 -26.03 -0.89 26.87
N LEU A 128 -24.87 -0.99 26.22
CA LEU A 128 -24.09 0.19 25.81
C LEU A 128 -24.86 1.07 24.83
N LEU A 129 -25.46 0.46 23.79
CA LEU A 129 -26.28 1.18 22.81
C LEU A 129 -27.51 1.80 23.47
N LYS A 130 -28.21 1.03 24.31
CA LYS A 130 -29.39 1.52 25.05
C LYS A 130 -29.03 2.71 25.93
N GLN A 131 -27.94 2.61 26.70
CA GLN A 131 -27.48 3.69 27.57
C GLN A 131 -27.10 4.95 26.79
N SER A 132 -26.37 4.80 25.68
CA SER A 132 -26.03 5.93 24.79
C SER A 132 -27.30 6.65 24.33
N GLN A 133 -28.25 5.91 23.76
CA GLN A 133 -29.50 6.47 23.27
C GLN A 133 -30.32 7.15 24.39
N ASP A 134 -30.50 6.47 25.53
CA ASP A 134 -31.32 6.95 26.64
C ASP A 134 -30.72 8.17 27.35
N SER A 135 -29.39 8.31 27.32
CA SER A 135 -28.66 9.48 27.83
C SER A 135 -28.67 10.68 26.86
N GLY A 136 -29.32 10.56 25.70
CA GLY A 136 -29.42 11.62 24.70
C GLY A 136 -28.26 11.68 23.70
N THR A 137 -27.42 10.66 23.61
CA THR A 137 -26.38 10.53 22.57
C THR A 137 -26.87 9.54 21.50
N PRO A 138 -27.38 10.02 20.33
CA PRO A 138 -28.13 9.17 19.41
C PRO A 138 -27.26 8.08 18.77
N VAL A 139 -27.72 6.83 18.85
CA VAL A 139 -27.08 5.70 18.15
C VAL A 139 -27.44 5.70 16.66
N GLN A 140 -26.76 4.87 15.85
CA GLN A 140 -27.10 4.69 14.43
C GLN A 140 -28.51 4.10 14.24
N LEU A 141 -29.10 4.31 13.06
CA LEU A 141 -30.48 3.89 12.78
C LEU A 141 -30.69 2.37 12.93
N PRO A 142 -29.79 1.48 12.47
CA PRO A 142 -29.95 0.04 12.70
C PRO A 142 -29.89 -0.33 14.19
N SER A 143 -28.99 0.29 14.96
CA SER A 143 -28.94 0.13 16.42
C SER A 143 -30.27 0.52 17.07
N LEU A 144 -30.88 1.63 16.63
CA LEU A 144 -32.18 2.09 17.14
C LEU A 144 -33.33 1.15 16.75
N ALA A 145 -33.28 0.57 15.55
CA ALA A 145 -34.22 -0.47 15.11
C ALA A 145 -34.12 -1.72 15.99
N ILE A 146 -32.89 -2.17 16.31
CA ILE A 146 -32.64 -3.29 17.22
C ILE A 146 -33.16 -2.97 18.63
N LEU A 147 -32.91 -1.76 19.16
CA LEU A 147 -33.45 -1.34 20.46
C LEU A 147 -34.96 -1.48 20.50
N TYR A 148 -35.66 -1.03 19.45
CA TYR A 148 -37.11 -1.23 19.33
C TYR A 148 -37.49 -2.72 19.28
N LYS A 149 -36.87 -3.52 18.40
CA LYS A 149 -37.25 -4.93 18.22
C LYS A 149 -36.97 -5.80 19.45
N VAL A 150 -35.92 -5.49 20.21
CA VAL A 150 -35.57 -6.22 21.45
C VAL A 150 -36.46 -5.81 22.64
N THR A 151 -36.85 -4.53 22.73
CA THR A 151 -37.58 -4.02 23.90
C THR A 151 -39.09 -3.95 23.73
N GLY A 152 -39.58 -3.82 22.49
CA GLY A 152 -40.95 -3.45 22.17
C GLY A 152 -41.31 -1.99 22.50
N ASP A 153 -40.33 -1.16 22.90
CA ASP A 153 -40.59 0.24 23.27
C ASP A 153 -40.78 1.12 22.02
N ILE A 154 -42.03 1.52 21.78
CA ILE A 154 -42.43 2.32 20.62
C ILE A 154 -41.76 3.70 20.55
N SER A 155 -41.18 4.19 21.66
CA SER A 155 -40.44 5.45 21.67
C SER A 155 -39.19 5.39 20.80
N TYR A 156 -38.53 4.23 20.69
CA TYR A 156 -37.39 4.03 19.79
C TYR A 156 -37.82 4.03 18.33
N LEU A 157 -38.94 3.37 17.99
CA LEU A 157 -39.51 3.41 16.64
C LEU A 157 -39.90 4.85 16.25
N SER A 158 -40.53 5.59 17.16
CA SER A 158 -40.90 7.00 16.92
C SER A 158 -39.67 7.88 16.66
N GLN A 159 -38.59 7.68 17.42
CA GLN A 159 -37.32 8.38 17.22
C GLN A 159 -36.67 8.00 15.88
N LEU A 160 -36.71 6.72 15.51
CA LEU A 160 -36.20 6.23 14.23
C LEU A 160 -36.95 6.91 13.07
N ILE A 161 -38.29 6.88 13.08
CA ILE A 161 -39.13 7.51 12.05
C ILE A 161 -38.82 9.01 11.95
N SER A 162 -38.65 9.71 13.08
CA SER A 162 -38.35 11.15 13.09
C SER A 162 -36.99 11.50 12.46
N ARG A 163 -36.06 10.54 12.41
CA ARG A 163 -34.71 10.70 11.86
C ARG A 163 -34.60 10.27 10.40
N ILE A 164 -35.60 9.58 9.84
CA ILE A 164 -35.64 9.25 8.41
C ILE A 164 -36.14 10.48 7.65
N PRO A 165 -35.34 11.07 6.75
CA PRO A 165 -35.76 12.24 5.99
C PRO A 165 -36.93 11.93 5.04
N LEU A 166 -37.99 12.74 5.15
CA LEU A 166 -39.15 12.67 4.24
C LEU A 166 -39.01 13.57 3.00
N SER A 167 -38.12 14.57 3.06
CA SER A 167 -37.89 15.50 1.96
C SER A 167 -36.97 14.88 0.91
N SER A 168 -37.31 15.08 -0.36
CA SER A 168 -36.48 14.59 -1.44
C SER A 168 -35.21 15.43 -1.69
N THR A 169 -35.11 16.62 -1.08
CA THR A 169 -33.89 17.44 -1.05
C THR A 169 -32.80 16.90 -0.10
N SER A 170 -33.09 15.89 0.71
CA SER A 170 -32.17 15.30 1.69
C SER A 170 -31.18 14.29 1.09
N GLY A 171 -31.14 14.15 -0.23
CA GLY A 171 -30.26 13.20 -0.93
C GLY A 171 -30.82 11.77 -0.95
N ALA A 172 -30.12 10.86 -1.63
CA ALA A 172 -30.46 9.43 -1.67
C ALA A 172 -30.40 8.78 -0.27
N PRO A 173 -31.17 7.71 -0.01
CA PRO A 173 -31.11 7.00 1.27
C PRO A 173 -29.73 6.34 1.46
N SER A 174 -29.22 6.35 2.69
CA SER A 174 -27.94 5.71 3.04
C SER A 174 -28.12 4.22 3.33
N ILE A 175 -27.01 3.47 3.35
CA ILE A 175 -27.03 2.04 3.73
C ILE A 175 -27.63 1.83 5.12
N GLU A 176 -27.27 2.67 6.09
CA GLU A 176 -27.77 2.61 7.48
C GLU A 176 -29.27 2.87 7.56
N GLU A 177 -29.78 3.79 6.74
CA GLU A 177 -31.22 4.09 6.64
C GLU A 177 -31.99 2.89 6.09
N LEU A 178 -31.49 2.27 5.02
CA LEU A 178 -32.13 1.12 4.38
C LEU A 178 -32.05 -0.15 5.24
N ARG A 179 -30.94 -0.37 5.96
CA ARG A 179 -30.81 -1.48 6.93
C ARG A 179 -31.84 -1.33 8.04
N ALA A 180 -31.94 -0.15 8.63
CA ALA A 180 -32.93 0.13 9.66
C ALA A 180 -34.36 -0.05 9.12
N LEU A 181 -34.64 0.43 7.91
CA LEU A 181 -35.92 0.25 7.25
C LEU A 181 -36.28 -1.23 7.05
N ASP A 182 -35.34 -2.08 6.61
CA ASP A 182 -35.57 -3.52 6.42
C ASP A 182 -35.90 -4.22 7.75
N LEU A 183 -35.17 -3.88 8.83
CA LEU A 183 -35.36 -4.46 10.17
C LEU A 183 -36.74 -4.17 10.77
N VAL A 184 -37.37 -3.06 10.41
CA VAL A 184 -38.69 -2.62 10.93
C VAL A 184 -39.70 -2.34 9.82
N PHE A 185 -39.56 -3.00 8.67
CA PHE A 185 -40.33 -2.69 7.46
C PHE A 185 -41.84 -2.77 7.69
N ASP A 186 -42.29 -3.76 8.47
CA ASP A 186 -43.70 -3.98 8.79
C ASP A 186 -44.26 -2.95 9.79
N ASP A 187 -43.39 -2.28 10.54
CA ASP A 187 -43.76 -1.34 11.62
C ASP A 187 -43.67 0.14 11.17
N ILE A 188 -43.09 0.42 10.01
CA ILE A 188 -42.90 1.79 9.48
C ILE A 188 -44.09 2.26 8.61
N PRO A 189 -44.53 3.54 8.74
CA PRO A 189 -45.60 4.10 7.92
C PRO A 189 -45.32 4.10 6.41
N ASP A 190 -46.37 3.92 5.60
CA ASP A 190 -46.31 3.98 4.14
C ASP A 190 -45.70 5.28 3.60
N SER A 191 -46.00 6.41 4.24
CA SER A 191 -45.46 7.72 3.84
C SER A 191 -43.94 7.76 3.89
N THR A 192 -43.33 7.08 4.86
CA THR A 192 -41.88 6.96 4.98
C THR A 192 -41.32 6.08 3.87
N LYS A 193 -41.96 4.94 3.57
CA LYS A 193 -41.56 4.03 2.47
C LYS A 193 -41.57 4.75 1.13
N TRP A 194 -42.65 5.49 0.82
CA TRP A 194 -42.74 6.30 -0.39
C TRP A 194 -41.69 7.41 -0.46
N ALA A 195 -41.40 8.08 0.66
CA ALA A 195 -40.38 9.11 0.71
C ALA A 195 -38.97 8.56 0.41
N VAL A 196 -38.63 7.39 0.94
CA VAL A 196 -37.37 6.69 0.66
C VAL A 196 -37.27 6.35 -0.83
N MET A 197 -38.33 5.75 -1.42
CA MET A 197 -38.36 5.45 -2.86
C MET A 197 -38.22 6.71 -3.73
N LYS A 198 -38.82 7.83 -3.31
CA LYS A 198 -38.68 9.11 -4.02
C LYS A 198 -37.25 9.62 -3.97
N ARG A 199 -36.61 9.59 -2.79
CA ARG A 199 -35.22 10.03 -2.60
C ARG A 199 -34.22 9.21 -3.41
N ALA A 200 -34.41 7.90 -3.51
CA ALA A 200 -33.61 7.04 -4.39
C ALA A 200 -33.71 7.43 -5.88
N SER A 201 -34.85 8.02 -6.27
CA SER A 201 -35.17 8.37 -7.66
C SER A 201 -34.93 9.82 -8.02
N ASP A 202 -34.78 10.75 -7.06
CA ASP A 202 -34.66 12.19 -7.34
C ASP A 202 -33.29 12.57 -7.93
N ASN A 203 -32.23 11.86 -7.53
CA ASN A 203 -30.89 11.99 -8.12
C ASN A 203 -30.57 10.74 -8.97
N PRO A 204 -30.41 10.85 -10.31
CA PRO A 204 -30.02 9.72 -11.16
C PRO A 204 -28.71 9.03 -10.72
N ASP A 205 -27.83 9.79 -10.06
CA ASP A 205 -26.54 9.36 -9.52
C ASP A 205 -26.60 9.25 -7.98
N GLY A 206 -27.77 8.96 -7.43
CA GLY A 206 -28.05 8.96 -5.99
C GLY A 206 -27.14 8.03 -5.20
N PHE A 207 -27.04 6.77 -5.65
CA PHE A 207 -26.20 5.73 -5.04
C PHE A 207 -24.78 5.73 -5.63
N TYR A 208 -24.68 5.76 -6.95
CA TYR A 208 -23.44 5.87 -7.72
C TYR A 208 -23.77 6.41 -9.12
N TYR A 209 -22.74 6.76 -9.89
CA TYR A 209 -22.90 7.32 -11.23
C TYR A 209 -23.65 6.35 -12.16
N GLY A 210 -24.80 6.79 -12.66
CA GLY A 210 -25.65 6.04 -13.57
C GLY A 210 -26.63 5.05 -12.91
N ALA A 211 -26.77 5.03 -11.57
CA ALA A 211 -27.57 4.01 -10.86
C ALA A 211 -29.03 3.90 -11.34
N VAL A 212 -29.72 5.02 -11.58
CA VAL A 212 -31.09 4.99 -12.14
C VAL A 212 -31.08 4.53 -13.61
N GLY A 213 -30.06 4.89 -14.38
CA GLY A 213 -29.95 4.45 -15.77
C GLY A 213 -29.72 2.95 -15.89
N GLU A 214 -28.91 2.39 -14.99
CA GLU A 214 -28.58 0.95 -14.90
C GLU A 214 -29.78 0.12 -14.43
N SER A 215 -30.48 0.55 -13.38
CA SER A 215 -31.72 -0.11 -12.95
C SER A 215 -32.78 -0.13 -14.07
N ASN A 216 -32.84 0.90 -14.92
CA ASN A 216 -33.72 0.92 -16.09
C ASN A 216 -33.14 0.24 -17.35
N SER A 217 -31.98 -0.42 -17.25
CA SER A 217 -31.28 -1.07 -18.38
C SER A 217 -30.91 -0.14 -19.56
N SER A 218 -30.85 1.18 -19.30
CA SER A 218 -30.37 2.17 -20.27
C SER A 218 -28.84 2.33 -20.27
N ILE A 219 -28.20 1.83 -19.21
CA ILE A 219 -26.75 1.73 -19.02
C ILE A 219 -26.46 0.27 -18.65
N LYS A 220 -25.41 -0.33 -19.25
CA LYS A 220 -25.00 -1.70 -18.91
C LYS A 220 -24.15 -1.69 -17.62
N PRO A 221 -24.37 -2.64 -16.70
CA PRO A 221 -23.46 -2.87 -15.58
C PRO A 221 -22.02 -3.13 -16.03
N SER A 222 -21.06 -2.64 -15.24
CA SER A 222 -19.64 -2.91 -15.33
C SER A 222 -19.02 -2.57 -13.97
N TRP A 223 -19.26 -3.46 -13.01
CA TRP A 223 -18.93 -3.21 -11.61
C TRP A 223 -17.52 -3.68 -11.29
N GLY A 224 -16.57 -2.75 -11.27
CA GLY A 224 -15.32 -2.95 -10.54
C GLY A 224 -15.53 -2.79 -9.03
N TYR A 225 -14.55 -3.19 -8.22
CA TYR A 225 -14.60 -3.05 -6.76
C TYR A 225 -14.83 -1.58 -6.30
N HIS A 226 -14.29 -0.59 -7.03
CA HIS A 226 -14.51 0.84 -6.76
C HIS A 226 -16.00 1.26 -6.78
N ARG A 227 -16.90 0.47 -7.37
CA ARG A 227 -18.35 0.76 -7.39
C ARG A 227 -19.12 0.06 -6.27
N GLN A 228 -18.52 -0.87 -5.53
CA GLN A 228 -19.26 -1.78 -4.65
C GLN A 228 -19.95 -1.08 -3.49
N GLY A 229 -19.38 0.01 -2.95
CA GLY A 229 -20.06 0.80 -1.92
C GLY A 229 -21.42 1.34 -2.36
N GLY A 230 -21.54 1.78 -3.61
CA GLY A 230 -22.82 2.24 -4.17
C GLY A 230 -23.73 1.09 -4.61
N VAL A 231 -23.16 0.01 -5.14
CA VAL A 231 -23.90 -1.19 -5.58
C VAL A 231 -24.58 -1.87 -4.38
N ALA A 232 -23.90 -2.01 -3.23
CA ALA A 232 -24.49 -2.54 -2.01
C ALA A 232 -25.72 -1.72 -1.56
N VAL A 233 -25.64 -0.38 -1.59
CA VAL A 233 -26.80 0.48 -1.25
C VAL A 233 -27.97 0.24 -2.22
N ALA A 234 -27.69 0.13 -3.52
CA ALA A 234 -28.70 -0.10 -4.54
C ALA A 234 -29.32 -1.51 -4.45
N LEU A 235 -28.51 -2.52 -4.13
CA LEU A 235 -28.97 -3.89 -3.89
C LEU A 235 -29.85 -3.94 -2.65
N LEU A 236 -29.42 -3.34 -1.55
CA LEU A 236 -30.19 -3.23 -0.34
C LEU A 236 -31.55 -2.56 -0.59
N TYR A 237 -31.57 -1.41 -1.28
CA TYR A 237 -32.81 -0.75 -1.70
C TYR A 237 -33.70 -1.69 -2.52
N SER A 238 -33.11 -2.38 -3.50
CA SER A 238 -33.86 -3.25 -4.40
C SER A 238 -34.44 -4.45 -3.67
N GLY A 239 -33.68 -5.10 -2.80
CA GLY A 239 -34.16 -6.20 -1.97
C GLY A 239 -35.26 -5.78 -0.99
N VAL A 240 -35.21 -4.55 -0.47
CA VAL A 240 -36.25 -4.03 0.42
C VAL A 240 -37.57 -3.91 -0.35
N PHE A 241 -37.58 -3.28 -1.52
CA PHE A 241 -38.83 -2.96 -2.21
C PHE A 241 -39.29 -4.00 -3.25
N ALA A 242 -38.42 -4.86 -3.78
CA ALA A 242 -38.76 -5.81 -4.83
C ALA A 242 -39.91 -6.75 -4.40
N GLY A 243 -40.92 -6.85 -5.26
CA GLY A 243 -42.07 -7.74 -5.05
C GLY A 243 -43.07 -7.24 -4.01
N THR A 244 -42.86 -6.04 -3.45
CA THR A 244 -43.85 -5.36 -2.60
C THR A 244 -44.88 -4.62 -3.45
N ASP A 245 -46.04 -4.31 -2.87
CA ASP A 245 -47.07 -3.51 -3.54
C ASP A 245 -46.58 -2.10 -3.92
N TYR A 246 -45.58 -1.56 -3.21
CA TYR A 246 -44.98 -0.26 -3.53
C TYR A 246 -44.26 -0.29 -4.87
N GLU A 247 -43.40 -1.29 -5.09
CA GLU A 247 -42.66 -1.43 -6.35
C GLU A 247 -43.59 -1.83 -7.51
N MET A 248 -44.54 -2.74 -7.26
CA MET A 248 -45.47 -3.23 -8.28
C MET A 248 -46.43 -2.15 -8.79
N ASN A 249 -46.75 -1.13 -7.97
CA ASN A 249 -47.76 -0.11 -8.29
C ASN A 249 -47.21 1.33 -8.33
N LYS A 250 -45.88 1.53 -8.36
CA LYS A 250 -45.28 2.87 -8.36
C LYS A 250 -45.60 3.66 -9.64
N ASP A 251 -45.64 4.99 -9.52
CA ASP A 251 -45.53 5.86 -10.69
C ASP A 251 -44.06 5.94 -11.13
N ALA A 252 -43.73 5.29 -12.26
CA ALA A 252 -42.37 5.24 -12.79
C ALA A 252 -41.78 6.62 -13.15
N ASN A 253 -42.60 7.68 -13.29
CA ASN A 253 -42.10 9.04 -13.50
C ASN A 253 -41.59 9.69 -12.20
N ILE A 254 -42.09 9.25 -11.05
CA ILE A 254 -41.71 9.75 -9.72
C ILE A 254 -40.67 8.82 -9.09
N HIS A 255 -40.92 7.52 -9.15
CA HIS A 255 -40.08 6.45 -8.60
C HIS A 255 -39.37 5.73 -9.74
N ARG A 256 -38.32 6.38 -10.25
CA ARG A 256 -37.59 6.01 -11.47
C ARG A 256 -36.63 4.83 -11.29
N PHE A 257 -36.16 4.53 -10.08
CA PHE A 257 -35.28 3.39 -9.86
C PHE A 257 -36.07 2.08 -9.95
N ASP A 258 -35.65 1.13 -10.77
CA ASP A 258 -36.32 -0.17 -10.96
C ASP A 258 -35.61 -1.29 -10.18
N ALA A 259 -36.25 -1.75 -9.10
CA ALA A 259 -35.67 -2.75 -8.21
C ALA A 259 -35.61 -4.13 -8.86
N HIS A 260 -36.59 -4.51 -9.69
CA HIS A 260 -36.62 -5.84 -10.31
C HIS A 260 -35.52 -6.00 -11.35
N ASN A 261 -35.37 -5.01 -12.24
CA ASN A 261 -34.33 -5.01 -13.26
C ASN A 261 -32.94 -4.91 -12.64
N PHE A 262 -32.77 -4.09 -11.59
CA PHE A 262 -31.49 -4.03 -10.88
C PHE A 262 -31.07 -5.38 -10.30
N LEU A 263 -31.99 -6.12 -9.66
CA LEU A 263 -31.71 -7.47 -9.15
C LEU A 263 -31.32 -8.45 -10.26
N THR A 264 -31.93 -8.36 -11.45
CA THR A 264 -31.50 -9.16 -12.62
C THR A 264 -30.03 -8.91 -12.94
N HIS A 265 -29.60 -7.64 -12.98
CA HIS A 265 -28.21 -7.29 -13.22
C HIS A 265 -27.27 -7.83 -12.14
N VAL A 266 -27.69 -7.80 -10.87
CA VAL A 266 -26.90 -8.38 -9.76
C VAL A 266 -26.69 -9.87 -9.98
N LYS A 267 -27.76 -10.61 -10.33
CA LYS A 267 -27.67 -12.04 -10.63
C LYS A 267 -26.71 -12.33 -11.80
N ASP A 268 -26.75 -11.52 -12.84
CA ASP A 268 -25.90 -11.69 -14.02
C ASP A 268 -24.42 -11.40 -13.69
N GLU A 269 -24.15 -10.35 -12.94
CA GLU A 269 -22.80 -9.95 -12.51
C GLU A 269 -22.16 -10.93 -11.53
N PHE A 270 -22.97 -11.60 -10.70
CA PHE A 270 -22.53 -12.60 -9.72
C PHE A 270 -22.46 -14.01 -10.33
N SER A 271 -22.82 -14.17 -11.61
CA SER A 271 -22.86 -15.49 -12.23
C SER A 271 -21.46 -16.05 -12.50
N PRO A 272 -21.16 -17.30 -12.08
CA PRO A 272 -19.93 -17.99 -12.49
C PRO A 272 -19.85 -18.24 -14.00
N SER A 273 -20.98 -18.10 -14.72
CA SER A 273 -21.08 -18.31 -16.17
C SER A 273 -20.74 -17.07 -16.99
N GLY A 274 -19.86 -16.20 -16.47
CA GLY A 274 -19.35 -15.03 -17.20
C GLY A 274 -19.75 -13.67 -16.63
N GLY A 275 -20.26 -13.62 -15.39
CA GLY A 275 -20.49 -12.38 -14.66
C GLY A 275 -19.21 -11.58 -14.50
N TYR A 276 -19.26 -10.28 -14.77
CA TYR A 276 -18.06 -9.46 -14.79
C TYR A 276 -17.48 -9.30 -13.39
N PHE A 277 -18.31 -8.97 -12.39
CA PHE A 277 -17.84 -8.83 -11.00
C PHE A 277 -17.29 -10.14 -10.43
N TRP A 278 -17.96 -11.27 -10.66
CA TRP A 278 -17.48 -12.61 -10.27
C TRP A 278 -16.05 -12.88 -10.77
N ASN A 279 -15.80 -12.58 -12.04
CA ASN A 279 -14.51 -12.85 -12.67
C ASN A 279 -13.39 -11.95 -12.10
N ILE A 280 -13.69 -10.67 -11.77
CA ILE A 280 -12.73 -9.78 -11.10
C ILE A 280 -12.33 -10.35 -9.75
N GLU A 281 -13.30 -10.66 -8.90
CA GLU A 281 -13.04 -11.13 -7.53
C GLU A 281 -12.22 -12.42 -7.52
N ASN A 282 -12.48 -13.34 -8.46
CA ASN A 282 -11.69 -14.55 -8.60
C ASN A 282 -10.29 -14.33 -9.18
N ARG A 283 -10.12 -13.37 -10.09
CA ARG A 283 -8.79 -13.02 -10.63
C ARG A 283 -7.93 -12.33 -9.58
N ILE A 284 -8.51 -11.38 -8.83
CA ILE A 284 -7.86 -10.71 -7.70
C ILE A 284 -7.46 -11.72 -6.63
N ALA A 285 -8.29 -12.73 -6.37
CA ALA A 285 -7.94 -13.79 -5.44
C ALA A 285 -6.74 -14.64 -5.91
N GLY A 286 -6.46 -14.68 -7.22
CA GLY A 286 -5.44 -15.57 -7.80
C GLY A 286 -5.96 -16.95 -8.21
N SER A 287 -7.25 -17.07 -8.53
CA SER A 287 -7.82 -18.33 -9.02
C SER A 287 -7.16 -18.77 -10.33
N PRO A 288 -6.60 -20.00 -10.43
CA PRO A 288 -5.96 -20.50 -11.65
C PRO A 288 -6.90 -20.59 -12.87
N GLN A 289 -8.22 -20.52 -12.66
CA GLN A 289 -9.20 -20.45 -13.75
C GLN A 289 -9.21 -19.08 -14.45
N TYR A 290 -8.87 -18.01 -13.71
CA TYR A 290 -9.00 -16.61 -14.16
C TYR A 290 -7.66 -15.86 -14.19
N ASN A 291 -6.62 -16.44 -13.60
CA ASN A 291 -5.27 -15.93 -13.49
C ASN A 291 -4.28 -17.00 -14.00
N THR A 292 -3.36 -16.63 -14.89
CA THR A 292 -2.36 -17.51 -15.50
C THR A 292 -1.03 -17.56 -14.75
N ALA A 293 -0.87 -16.75 -13.70
CA ALA A 293 0.30 -16.75 -12.83
C ALA A 293 0.52 -18.13 -12.20
N LEU A 294 1.71 -18.34 -11.63
CA LEU A 294 2.00 -19.53 -10.84
C LEU A 294 0.91 -19.70 -9.75
N PRO A 295 0.34 -20.92 -9.56
CA PRO A 295 -0.61 -21.13 -8.48
C PRO A 295 0.02 -20.87 -7.11
N GLY A 296 -0.70 -20.18 -6.24
CA GLY A 296 -0.29 -19.86 -4.87
C GLY A 296 -1.49 -19.81 -3.93
N SER A 297 -1.28 -19.31 -2.72
CA SER A 297 -2.35 -18.96 -1.80
C SER A 297 -3.25 -17.90 -2.42
N PHE A 298 -4.54 -17.93 -2.06
CA PHE A 298 -5.47 -16.90 -2.48
C PHE A 298 -5.36 -15.66 -1.62
N GLY A 299 -5.73 -14.53 -2.20
CA GLY A 299 -6.02 -13.29 -1.47
C GLY A 299 -5.37 -12.06 -2.06
N GLY A 300 -6.00 -10.92 -1.78
CA GLY A 300 -5.40 -9.60 -1.80
C GLY A 300 -5.32 -8.85 -3.13
N MET A 301 -5.50 -7.54 -3.05
CA MET A 301 -5.09 -6.57 -4.06
C MET A 301 -4.13 -5.56 -3.40
N PHE A 302 -3.30 -4.89 -4.19
CA PHE A 302 -2.35 -3.90 -3.68
C PHE A 302 -3.03 -2.70 -3.00
N ASP A 303 -4.20 -2.27 -3.50
CA ASP A 303 -5.03 -1.20 -2.95
C ASP A 303 -5.42 -1.45 -1.47
N ASN A 304 -5.52 -2.72 -1.04
CA ASN A 304 -5.88 -3.11 0.32
C ASN A 304 -4.88 -2.58 1.35
N PHE A 305 -3.64 -2.29 0.91
CA PHE A 305 -2.53 -1.82 1.73
C PHE A 305 -2.05 -0.43 1.31
N GLY A 306 -3.02 0.47 1.06
CA GLY A 306 -2.79 1.89 0.81
C GLY A 306 -4.08 2.69 0.63
N TYR A 307 -4.33 3.09 -0.62
CA TYR A 307 -5.19 4.21 -1.05
C TYR A 307 -6.68 4.15 -0.62
N ASP A 308 -7.29 2.96 -0.55
CA ASP A 308 -8.75 2.79 -0.44
C ASP A 308 -9.20 1.78 0.64
N SER A 309 -8.33 1.47 1.61
CA SER A 309 -8.63 0.48 2.66
C SER A 309 -9.73 0.92 3.64
N SER A 310 -10.15 2.19 3.62
CA SER A 310 -11.20 2.72 4.51
C SER A 310 -12.58 2.67 3.85
N LEU A 311 -13.55 2.02 4.50
CA LEU A 311 -15.04 2.11 4.41
C LEU A 311 -15.77 2.19 3.05
N GLY A 312 -15.13 2.53 1.93
CA GLY A 312 -15.83 2.98 0.71
C GLY A 312 -15.96 1.91 -0.36
N GLU A 313 -14.88 1.19 -0.66
CA GLU A 313 -14.78 0.56 -1.98
C GLU A 313 -14.48 -0.94 -1.88
N GLU A 314 -13.31 -1.34 -1.39
CA GLU A 314 -12.91 -2.75 -1.35
C GLU A 314 -13.52 -3.52 -0.15
N GLY A 315 -13.85 -2.84 0.94
CA GLY A 315 -14.59 -3.46 2.05
C GLY A 315 -16.07 -3.70 1.75
N SER A 316 -16.62 -3.11 0.69
CA SER A 316 -18.06 -3.09 0.41
C SER A 316 -18.54 -4.27 -0.44
N SER A 317 -17.64 -4.95 -1.15
CA SER A 317 -17.96 -6.12 -1.98
C SER A 317 -18.65 -7.23 -1.19
N ILE A 318 -18.16 -7.54 0.02
CA ILE A 318 -18.81 -8.52 0.90
C ILE A 318 -20.26 -8.16 1.24
N LEU A 319 -20.60 -6.87 1.31
CA LEU A 319 -21.97 -6.45 1.61
C LEU A 319 -22.89 -6.86 0.48
N SER A 320 -22.51 -6.58 -0.77
CA SER A 320 -23.28 -6.96 -1.95
C SER A 320 -23.46 -8.49 -2.04
N VAL A 321 -22.39 -9.24 -1.75
CA VAL A 321 -22.36 -10.71 -1.76
C VAL A 321 -23.28 -11.31 -0.68
N ALA A 322 -23.17 -10.82 0.55
CA ALA A 322 -24.00 -11.27 1.66
C ALA A 322 -25.48 -10.89 1.45
N GLU A 323 -25.74 -9.64 1.04
CA GLU A 323 -27.10 -9.13 0.82
C GLU A 323 -27.85 -9.95 -0.24
N PHE A 324 -27.18 -10.28 -1.34
CA PHE A 324 -27.77 -11.12 -2.38
C PHE A 324 -28.02 -12.56 -1.91
N SER A 325 -27.09 -13.12 -1.12
CA SER A 325 -27.21 -14.46 -0.56
C SER A 325 -28.38 -14.55 0.44
N PHE A 326 -28.55 -13.56 1.32
CA PHE A 326 -29.69 -13.52 2.25
C PHE A 326 -31.02 -13.32 1.55
N LEU A 327 -31.06 -12.48 0.51
CA LEU A 327 -32.27 -12.19 -0.24
C LEU A 327 -32.78 -13.41 -1.01
N THR A 328 -31.88 -14.20 -1.61
CA THR A 328 -32.23 -15.32 -2.49
C THR A 328 -32.23 -16.67 -1.77
N GLY A 329 -31.45 -16.81 -0.69
CA GLY A 329 -31.16 -18.10 -0.05
C GLY A 329 -30.23 -19.01 -0.87
N GLU A 330 -29.68 -18.51 -1.98
CA GLU A 330 -28.73 -19.23 -2.82
C GLU A 330 -27.29 -18.98 -2.32
N ASP A 331 -26.43 -20.01 -2.41
CA ASP A 331 -25.00 -19.85 -2.14
C ASP A 331 -24.32 -19.17 -3.32
N HIS A 332 -24.10 -17.86 -3.18
CA HIS A 332 -23.30 -17.07 -4.11
C HIS A 332 -21.94 -16.69 -3.53
N TYR A 333 -21.77 -16.71 -2.21
CA TYR A 333 -20.58 -16.19 -1.55
C TYR A 333 -19.39 -17.17 -1.62
N SER A 334 -19.61 -18.47 -1.70
CA SER A 334 -18.53 -19.47 -1.70
C SER A 334 -17.53 -19.33 -2.86
N GLY A 335 -17.92 -18.68 -3.96
CA GLY A 335 -17.03 -18.39 -5.09
C GLY A 335 -16.39 -17.01 -5.08
N PHE A 336 -16.59 -16.19 -4.06
CA PHE A 336 -15.90 -14.90 -3.89
C PHE A 336 -14.60 -15.10 -3.10
N LEU A 337 -13.64 -15.79 -3.72
CA LEU A 337 -12.38 -16.23 -3.09
C LEU A 337 -11.54 -15.08 -2.51
N HIS A 338 -11.65 -13.87 -3.06
CA HIS A 338 -10.95 -12.70 -2.56
C HIS A 338 -11.41 -12.32 -1.14
N GLU A 339 -12.72 -12.38 -0.89
CA GLU A 339 -13.29 -12.15 0.44
C GLU A 339 -12.95 -13.27 1.41
N GLN A 340 -13.07 -14.52 0.95
CA GLN A 340 -12.76 -15.70 1.75
C GLN A 340 -11.31 -15.71 2.25
N ALA A 341 -10.36 -15.24 1.45
CA ALA A 341 -8.94 -15.26 1.78
C ALA A 341 -8.43 -13.99 2.48
N ARG A 342 -9.31 -12.99 2.71
CA ARG A 342 -8.94 -11.66 3.20
C ARG A 342 -8.17 -11.71 4.52
N ALA A 343 -8.66 -12.44 5.52
CA ALA A 343 -8.01 -12.48 6.83
C ALA A 343 -6.60 -13.10 6.77
N SER A 344 -6.43 -14.18 6.01
CA SER A 344 -5.11 -14.81 5.83
C SER A 344 -4.12 -13.86 5.17
N PHE A 345 -4.55 -13.12 4.14
CA PHE A 345 -3.72 -12.11 3.48
C PHE A 345 -3.27 -11.01 4.46
N TYR A 346 -4.18 -10.46 5.26
CA TYR A 346 -3.85 -9.44 6.26
C TYR A 346 -2.88 -9.96 7.33
N GLN A 347 -3.12 -11.13 7.93
CA GLN A 347 -2.23 -11.71 8.93
C GLN A 347 -0.81 -11.92 8.38
N ASN A 348 -0.67 -12.43 7.15
CA ASN A 348 0.62 -12.66 6.50
C ASN A 348 1.40 -11.36 6.20
N MET A 349 0.72 -10.22 6.19
CA MET A 349 1.28 -8.92 5.84
C MET A 349 1.58 -8.04 7.06
N GLN A 350 1.23 -8.46 8.28
CA GLN A 350 1.56 -7.75 9.50
C GLN A 350 3.08 -7.65 9.72
N TYR A 351 3.60 -6.44 9.91
CA TYR A 351 4.99 -6.22 10.33
C TYR A 351 5.20 -6.81 11.73
N PRO A 352 6.24 -7.62 11.97
CA PRO A 352 6.52 -8.12 13.32
C PRO A 352 6.79 -7.00 14.34
N TYR A 353 7.54 -5.97 13.92
CA TYR A 353 8.10 -4.96 14.82
C TYR A 353 7.32 -3.63 14.88
N LEU A 354 6.28 -3.45 14.06
CA LEU A 354 5.38 -2.29 14.14
C LEU A 354 4.07 -2.69 14.84
N ASN A 355 4.19 -3.04 16.12
CA ASN A 355 3.09 -3.52 16.96
C ASN A 355 2.79 -2.60 18.14
N SER A 356 1.66 -2.85 18.80
CA SER A 356 1.29 -2.21 20.06
C SER A 356 0.51 -3.19 20.92
N LYS A 357 0.80 -3.16 22.23
CA LYS A 357 0.18 -4.04 23.24
C LYS A 357 -0.03 -3.29 24.55
N PRO A 358 -1.20 -2.66 24.75
CA PRO A 358 -1.45 -1.82 25.92
C PRO A 358 -1.72 -2.68 27.16
N SER A 359 -1.20 -2.26 28.32
CA SER A 359 -1.41 -2.94 29.61
C SER A 359 -2.78 -2.63 30.25
N ALA A 360 -3.54 -1.71 29.67
CA ALA A 360 -4.87 -1.28 30.10
C ALA A 360 -5.74 -1.03 28.86
N ASN A 361 -7.06 -1.02 29.01
CA ASN A 361 -7.94 -0.64 27.91
C ASN A 361 -7.61 0.78 27.46
N VAL A 362 -7.41 0.94 26.16
CA VAL A 362 -7.23 2.25 25.51
C VAL A 362 -8.36 2.44 24.51
N TRP A 363 -8.43 3.63 23.91
CA TRP A 363 -9.41 3.91 22.87
C TRP A 363 -9.38 2.82 21.79
N CYS A 364 -10.53 2.19 21.54
CA CYS A 364 -10.71 1.10 20.58
C CYS A 364 -9.94 -0.22 20.84
N HIS A 365 -9.15 -0.37 21.91
CA HIS A 365 -8.37 -1.61 22.11
C HIS A 365 -8.38 -2.08 23.56
N ARG A 366 -8.48 -3.39 23.75
CA ARG A 366 -8.51 -4.02 25.07
C ARG A 366 -7.11 -4.22 25.62
N ALA A 367 -6.99 -4.23 26.94
CA ALA A 367 -5.75 -4.56 27.64
C ALA A 367 -5.25 -5.96 27.25
N GLY A 368 -3.99 -6.07 26.87
CA GLY A 368 -3.32 -7.32 26.53
C GLY A 368 -3.46 -7.78 25.08
N ASP A 369 -4.39 -7.20 24.31
CA ASP A 369 -4.48 -7.45 22.87
C ASP A 369 -3.33 -6.77 22.13
N GLU A 370 -2.86 -7.44 21.08
CA GLU A 370 -1.73 -6.99 20.30
C GLU A 370 -2.15 -6.81 18.85
N TRP A 371 -1.84 -5.64 18.28
CA TRP A 371 -2.13 -5.35 16.87
C TRP A 371 -0.87 -4.86 16.18
N HIS A 372 -0.86 -5.05 14.86
CA HIS A 372 0.29 -4.77 14.01
C HIS A 372 -0.12 -3.89 12.84
N THR A 373 0.79 -3.02 12.40
CA THR A 373 0.65 -2.36 11.10
C THR A 373 0.95 -3.37 9.99
N VAL A 374 0.19 -3.35 8.89
CA VAL A 374 0.48 -4.18 7.72
C VAL A 374 1.55 -3.56 6.82
N ALA A 375 2.21 -4.39 6.01
CA ALA A 375 3.26 -3.99 5.09
C ALA A 375 2.78 -2.87 4.16
N ARG A 376 3.48 -1.74 4.18
CA ARG A 376 3.11 -0.56 3.37
C ARG A 376 3.60 -0.76 1.93
N ILE A 377 2.70 -1.28 1.09
CA ILE A 377 2.98 -1.39 -0.34
C ILE A 377 2.98 0.00 -0.95
N TRP A 378 1.97 0.82 -0.64
CA TRP A 378 1.86 2.19 -1.11
C TRP A 378 1.70 3.16 0.05
N ASN A 379 2.36 4.31 -0.03
CA ASN A 379 2.36 5.29 1.05
C ASN A 379 1.41 6.44 0.71
N THR A 380 0.45 6.72 1.57
CA THR A 380 -0.32 7.97 1.56
C THR A 380 -0.09 8.81 2.83
N GLN A 381 -0.64 10.02 2.85
CA GLN A 381 -0.66 10.88 4.03
C GLN A 381 -1.36 10.25 5.25
N THR A 382 -2.21 9.23 5.09
CA THR A 382 -3.13 8.73 6.13
C THR A 382 -2.95 7.26 6.55
N ASP A 383 -1.96 6.52 6.01
CA ASP A 383 -1.97 5.05 6.14
C ASP A 383 -1.34 4.50 7.42
N TYR A 384 -2.20 3.92 8.27
CA TYR A 384 -1.84 2.98 9.33
C TYR A 384 -2.85 1.83 9.34
N ILE A 385 -2.86 1.06 8.27
CA ILE A 385 -3.77 -0.08 8.13
C ILE A 385 -3.29 -1.19 9.06
N GLN A 386 -4.21 -1.71 9.87
CA GLN A 386 -3.90 -2.71 10.91
C GLN A 386 -4.67 -4.01 10.71
N GLU A 387 -5.84 -3.93 10.08
CA GLU A 387 -6.80 -5.02 10.00
C GLU A 387 -7.78 -4.82 8.83
N PRO A 388 -8.52 -5.87 8.43
CA PRO A 388 -9.64 -5.76 7.50
C PRO A 388 -10.70 -4.74 7.99
N PRO A 389 -11.57 -4.22 7.10
CA PRO A 389 -12.56 -3.21 7.48
C PRO A 389 -13.46 -3.66 8.64
N ILE A 390 -13.32 -2.99 9.80
CA ILE A 390 -13.86 -3.41 11.10
C ILE A 390 -15.36 -3.63 11.10
N GLN A 391 -16.10 -2.81 10.35
CA GLN A 391 -17.56 -2.87 10.31
C GLN A 391 -18.09 -4.15 9.63
N ASN A 392 -17.27 -4.81 8.81
CA ASN A 392 -17.67 -6.01 8.06
C ASN A 392 -16.98 -7.28 8.55
N ALA A 393 -15.95 -7.17 9.41
CA ALA A 393 -15.24 -8.31 9.98
C ALA A 393 -16.16 -9.38 10.63
N PRO A 394 -17.14 -9.05 11.49
CA PRO A 394 -18.01 -10.07 12.08
C PRO A 394 -18.90 -10.74 11.02
N LEU A 395 -19.34 -10.01 10.00
CA LEU A 395 -20.11 -10.58 8.88
C LEU A 395 -19.26 -11.56 8.07
N VAL A 396 -18.01 -11.20 7.74
CA VAL A 396 -17.10 -12.08 7.00
C VAL A 396 -16.78 -13.34 7.81
N ALA A 397 -16.44 -13.17 9.10
CA ALA A 397 -16.15 -14.29 9.99
C ALA A 397 -17.33 -15.27 10.05
N TRP A 398 -18.54 -14.77 10.25
CA TRP A 398 -19.74 -15.60 10.30
C TRP A 398 -20.11 -16.23 8.95
N LEU A 399 -20.07 -15.46 7.86
CA LEU A 399 -20.50 -15.93 6.53
C LEU A 399 -19.60 -17.04 6.00
N TYR A 400 -18.28 -16.92 6.17
CA TYR A 400 -17.30 -17.91 5.70
C TYR A 400 -16.90 -18.93 6.77
N GLN A 401 -17.30 -18.73 8.02
CA GLN A 401 -16.77 -19.47 9.19
C GLN A 401 -15.24 -19.36 9.26
N ASP A 402 -14.73 -18.15 9.05
CA ASP A 402 -13.29 -17.88 8.97
C ASP A 402 -12.71 -17.63 10.37
N SER A 403 -11.99 -18.62 10.89
CA SER A 403 -11.30 -18.55 12.19
C SER A 403 -10.23 -17.45 12.25
N ARG A 404 -9.61 -17.08 11.13
CA ARG A 404 -8.64 -15.98 11.08
C ARG A 404 -9.34 -14.62 11.09
N MET A 405 -10.51 -14.49 10.46
CA MET A 405 -11.31 -13.28 10.59
C MET A 405 -11.88 -13.13 11.99
N GLN A 406 -12.29 -14.24 12.62
CA GLN A 406 -12.75 -14.25 14.02
C GLN A 406 -11.67 -13.75 14.98
N HIS A 407 -10.39 -14.04 14.72
CA HIS A 407 -9.28 -13.47 15.48
C HIS A 407 -9.26 -11.93 15.43
N PHE A 408 -9.50 -11.31 14.27
CA PHE A 408 -9.61 -9.85 14.17
C PHE A 408 -10.83 -9.31 14.92
N VAL A 409 -11.97 -10.03 14.90
CA VAL A 409 -13.15 -9.63 15.68
C VAL A 409 -12.85 -9.63 17.19
N ASN A 410 -12.11 -10.63 17.67
CA ASN A 410 -11.81 -10.80 19.10
C ASN A 410 -10.66 -9.91 19.61
N HIS A 411 -9.65 -9.62 18.77
CA HIS A 411 -8.40 -8.95 19.18
C HIS A 411 -8.05 -7.67 18.42
N GLY A 412 -8.77 -7.37 17.34
CA GLY A 412 -8.66 -6.15 16.57
C GLY A 412 -9.31 -4.95 17.25
N THR A 413 -9.77 -3.97 16.46
CA THR A 413 -10.53 -2.83 16.99
C THR A 413 -11.80 -3.28 17.70
N GLN A 414 -11.89 -2.97 18.99
CA GLN A 414 -13.03 -3.25 19.86
C GLN A 414 -13.98 -2.04 19.89
N ILE A 415 -15.07 -2.09 19.11
CA ILE A 415 -16.04 -0.98 18.96
C ILE A 415 -16.61 -0.54 20.32
N GLU A 416 -16.80 -1.47 21.26
CA GLU A 416 -17.26 -1.16 22.63
C GLU A 416 -16.31 -0.21 23.40
N LEU A 417 -15.05 -0.08 22.96
CA LEU A 417 -14.03 0.79 23.53
C LEU A 417 -13.74 2.03 22.66
N CYS A 418 -14.42 2.18 21.51
CA CYS A 418 -14.29 3.33 20.60
C CYS A 418 -15.19 4.52 20.97
N GLY A 419 -15.73 4.52 22.20
CA GLY A 419 -16.58 5.59 22.71
C GLY A 419 -17.99 5.68 22.10
N VAL A 420 -18.83 6.48 22.74
CA VAL A 420 -20.20 6.76 22.28
C VAL A 420 -20.17 7.50 20.93
N PRO A 421 -21.09 7.21 20.00
CA PRO A 421 -22.29 6.38 20.15
C PRO A 421 -22.10 4.89 19.76
N TYR A 422 -20.87 4.38 19.76
CA TYR A 422 -20.54 2.99 19.38
C TYR A 422 -20.97 2.65 17.94
N ASN A 423 -20.53 3.48 16.99
CA ASN A 423 -20.82 3.27 15.57
C ASN A 423 -20.39 1.86 15.12
N TYR A 424 -21.27 1.17 14.42
CA TYR A 424 -21.15 -0.19 13.88
C TYR A 424 -21.26 -1.35 14.89
N LEU A 425 -21.48 -1.09 16.19
CA LEU A 425 -21.64 -2.16 17.20
C LEU A 425 -22.86 -3.09 16.92
N TYR A 426 -23.81 -2.63 16.11
CA TYR A 426 -24.91 -3.47 15.65
C TYR A 426 -24.45 -4.63 14.73
N MET A 427 -23.31 -4.49 14.05
CA MET A 427 -22.73 -5.57 13.23
C MET A 427 -22.28 -6.72 14.14
N ASP A 428 -21.58 -6.41 15.25
CA ASP A 428 -21.19 -7.40 16.25
C ASP A 428 -22.41 -8.07 16.90
N LEU A 429 -23.43 -7.30 17.25
CA LEU A 429 -24.67 -7.84 17.82
C LEU A 429 -25.37 -8.86 16.92
N LEU A 430 -25.27 -8.70 15.60
CA LEU A 430 -25.97 -9.54 14.64
C LEU A 430 -25.13 -10.71 14.10
N PHE A 431 -23.81 -10.53 13.97
CA PHE A 431 -22.94 -11.48 13.29
C PHE A 431 -21.80 -12.03 14.14
N TYR A 432 -21.57 -11.55 15.37
CA TYR A 432 -20.60 -12.22 16.24
C TYR A 432 -21.00 -13.69 16.45
N ASP A 433 -20.05 -14.59 16.26
CA ASP A 433 -20.19 -16.02 16.52
C ASP A 433 -19.36 -16.38 17.74
N ASP A 434 -20.02 -16.58 18.89
CA ASP A 434 -19.34 -16.91 20.14
C ASP A 434 -18.95 -18.40 20.25
N THR A 435 -19.16 -19.16 19.17
CA THR A 435 -18.79 -20.58 19.07
C THR A 435 -17.68 -20.85 18.06
N LEU A 436 -17.35 -19.87 17.21
CA LEU A 436 -16.31 -19.99 16.20
C LEU A 436 -14.92 -19.91 16.87
N GLU A 437 -14.09 -20.94 16.64
CA GLU A 437 -12.69 -20.92 17.07
C GLU A 437 -11.89 -19.89 16.28
N GLU A 438 -10.88 -19.30 16.91
CA GLU A 438 -10.02 -18.31 16.28
C GLU A 438 -8.62 -18.86 15.97
N GLU A 439 -8.05 -18.42 14.86
CA GLU A 439 -6.67 -18.72 14.47
C GLU A 439 -5.87 -17.41 14.38
N GLY A 440 -4.93 -17.24 15.31
CA GLY A 440 -4.02 -16.10 15.30
C GLY A 440 -2.94 -16.20 14.20
N PRO A 441 -2.16 -15.13 13.99
CA PRO A 441 -1.19 -15.05 12.90
C PRO A 441 -0.15 -16.17 12.89
N ALA A 442 0.24 -16.67 14.07
CA ALA A 442 1.22 -17.76 14.21
C ALA A 442 0.79 -19.11 13.62
N SER A 443 -0.49 -19.26 13.27
CA SER A 443 -1.00 -20.42 12.52
C SER A 443 -0.54 -20.46 11.06
N ASN A 444 -0.16 -19.32 10.49
CA ASN A 444 0.27 -19.22 9.10
C ASN A 444 1.73 -19.67 8.92
N PRO A 445 2.12 -20.16 7.72
CA PRO A 445 3.51 -20.45 7.42
C PRO A 445 4.37 -19.18 7.48
N THR A 446 5.67 -19.36 7.69
CA THR A 446 6.62 -18.22 7.75
C THR A 446 6.92 -17.59 6.39
N ALA A 447 6.34 -18.09 5.30
CA ALA A 447 6.27 -17.42 4.03
C ALA A 447 5.05 -17.91 3.24
N SER A 448 4.44 -17.00 2.47
CA SER A 448 3.26 -17.28 1.64
C SER A 448 3.38 -16.54 0.32
N TYR A 449 3.01 -17.21 -0.77
CA TYR A 449 2.90 -16.59 -2.10
C TYR A 449 1.43 -16.40 -2.44
N PHE A 450 1.02 -15.14 -2.58
CA PHE A 450 -0.32 -14.73 -2.99
C PHE A 450 -0.33 -14.47 -4.49
N SER A 451 -0.97 -15.37 -5.24
CA SER A 451 -0.89 -15.40 -6.71
C SER A 451 -1.67 -14.27 -7.39
N GLY A 452 -2.78 -13.83 -6.79
CA GLY A 452 -3.59 -12.71 -7.25
C GLY A 452 -2.78 -11.41 -7.42
N PRO A 453 -2.25 -10.83 -6.33
CA PRO A 453 -1.41 -9.63 -6.39
C PRO A 453 0.02 -9.96 -6.83
N GLY A 454 0.39 -11.24 -6.95
CA GLY A 454 1.75 -11.69 -7.23
C GLY A 454 2.75 -11.20 -6.18
N LEU A 455 2.48 -11.51 -4.92
CA LEU A 455 3.26 -11.05 -3.78
C LEU A 455 3.73 -12.23 -2.93
N VAL A 456 4.98 -12.17 -2.46
CA VAL A 456 5.52 -13.14 -1.49
C VAL A 456 5.85 -12.43 -0.19
N SER A 457 5.16 -12.79 0.90
CA SER A 457 5.54 -12.37 2.25
C SER A 457 6.43 -13.44 2.89
N MET A 458 7.41 -13.02 3.68
CA MET A 458 8.35 -13.94 4.33
C MET A 458 8.89 -13.38 5.63
N ARG A 459 8.98 -14.23 6.66
CA ARG A 459 9.44 -13.87 8.01
C ARG A 459 10.32 -14.96 8.63
N ALA A 460 11.14 -14.58 9.61
CA ALA A 460 11.98 -15.54 10.36
C ALA A 460 11.13 -16.41 11.30
N SER A 461 10.18 -15.78 11.97
CA SER A 461 9.20 -16.35 12.91
C SER A 461 8.03 -15.37 13.05
N TRP A 462 7.08 -15.70 13.92
CA TRP A 462 5.98 -14.81 14.31
C TRP A 462 6.30 -13.96 15.56
N GLU A 463 7.56 -13.96 16.01
CA GLU A 463 8.03 -13.10 17.10
C GLU A 463 8.22 -11.66 16.62
N ASN A 464 8.04 -10.69 17.52
CA ASN A 464 8.06 -9.26 17.20
C ASN A 464 9.42 -8.70 16.76
N ASP A 465 10.49 -9.49 16.89
CA ASP A 465 11.83 -9.12 16.47
C ASP A 465 12.31 -9.85 15.20
N ALA A 466 11.43 -10.61 14.57
CA ALA A 466 11.71 -11.37 13.36
C ALA A 466 12.13 -10.45 12.20
N ALA A 467 13.08 -10.94 11.38
CA ALA A 467 13.30 -10.38 10.06
C ALA A 467 12.07 -10.66 9.19
N PHE A 468 11.66 -9.66 8.43
CA PHE A 468 10.47 -9.66 7.57
C PHE A 468 10.81 -9.08 6.21
N GLY A 469 10.23 -9.65 5.16
CA GLY A 469 10.36 -9.18 3.81
C GLY A 469 9.09 -9.40 2.99
N VAL A 470 8.89 -8.53 2.01
CA VAL A 470 7.83 -8.63 1.00
C VAL A 470 8.48 -8.45 -0.37
N PHE A 471 8.16 -9.32 -1.32
CA PHE A 471 8.58 -9.22 -2.72
C PHE A 471 7.36 -9.19 -3.65
N MET A 472 7.35 -8.31 -4.65
CA MET A 472 6.17 -8.03 -5.47
C MET A 472 6.48 -8.15 -6.96
N ALA A 473 5.76 -9.04 -7.65
CA ALA A 473 5.88 -9.27 -9.10
C ALA A 473 4.58 -9.91 -9.65
N GLY A 474 3.43 -9.24 -9.48
CA GLY A 474 2.17 -9.70 -10.06
C GLY A 474 1.65 -8.86 -11.22
N GLU A 475 0.36 -9.00 -11.50
CA GLU A 475 -0.35 -8.17 -12.46
C GLU A 475 -0.61 -6.77 -11.91
N ALA A 476 -0.92 -5.82 -12.79
CA ALA A 476 -1.57 -4.60 -12.34
C ALA A 476 -3.07 -4.85 -12.24
N ILE A 477 -3.53 -4.93 -10.99
CA ILE A 477 -4.94 -4.93 -10.66
C ILE A 477 -5.32 -3.49 -10.35
N SER A 478 -6.15 -2.88 -11.19
CA SER A 478 -6.56 -1.47 -11.08
C SER A 478 -5.39 -0.47 -11.11
N ARG A 479 -5.20 0.32 -10.05
CA ARG A 479 -4.25 1.44 -9.99
C ARG A 479 -2.91 0.98 -9.44
N ARG A 480 -2.17 0.20 -10.23
CA ARG A 480 -0.83 -0.19 -9.82
C ARG A 480 0.20 0.91 -10.08
N TYR A 481 1.21 1.01 -9.21
CA TYR A 481 2.40 1.84 -9.44
C TYR A 481 3.45 1.08 -10.26
N GLU A 482 4.48 1.79 -10.73
CA GLU A 482 5.60 1.22 -11.46
C GLU A 482 6.58 0.43 -10.55
N ASP A 483 6.05 -0.53 -9.79
CA ASP A 483 6.69 -1.23 -8.67
C ASP A 483 6.99 -2.71 -8.91
N ALA A 484 6.88 -3.21 -10.15
CA ALA A 484 7.19 -4.59 -10.43
C ALA A 484 8.64 -4.93 -10.08
N GLY A 485 8.84 -6.04 -9.37
CA GLY A 485 10.12 -6.46 -8.83
C GLY A 485 10.53 -5.76 -7.54
N SER A 486 9.72 -4.85 -6.99
CA SER A 486 10.07 -4.15 -5.77
C SER A 486 9.98 -5.06 -4.53
N PHE A 487 10.67 -4.66 -3.47
CA PHE A 487 10.73 -5.41 -2.22
C PHE A 487 10.82 -4.50 -1.00
N LEU A 488 10.38 -4.99 0.16
CA LEU A 488 10.49 -4.33 1.47
C LEU A 488 11.27 -5.25 2.40
N LEU A 489 12.14 -4.70 3.25
CA LEU A 489 12.87 -5.48 4.26
C LEU A 489 12.95 -4.74 5.59
N GLY A 490 12.82 -5.48 6.68
CA GLY A 490 13.10 -4.94 8.01
C GLY A 490 13.25 -6.01 9.08
N ARG A 491 13.79 -5.58 10.22
CA ARG A 491 13.98 -6.38 11.43
C ARG A 491 14.07 -5.42 12.61
N LYS A 492 13.16 -5.52 13.57
CA LYS A 492 12.98 -4.58 14.71
C LYS A 492 12.67 -3.11 14.33
N VAL A 493 12.99 -2.72 13.09
CA VAL A 493 12.77 -1.43 12.43
C VAL A 493 12.70 -1.68 10.92
N ASP A 494 12.09 -0.75 10.19
CA ASP A 494 12.17 -0.72 8.73
C ASP A 494 13.61 -0.43 8.27
N VAL A 495 14.06 -1.13 7.23
CA VAL A 495 15.42 -0.97 6.67
C VAL A 495 15.34 -0.54 5.21
N ILE A 496 14.74 -1.39 4.37
CA ILE A 496 14.48 -1.14 2.96
C ILE A 496 12.99 -0.86 2.79
N VAL A 497 12.69 0.37 2.39
CA VAL A 497 11.32 0.90 2.23
C VAL A 497 11.10 1.34 0.80
N GLN A 498 9.88 1.74 0.44
CA GLN A 498 9.65 2.48 -0.80
C GLN A 498 9.82 3.99 -0.59
N GLY A 499 10.30 4.66 -1.63
CA GLY A 499 10.43 6.11 -1.68
C GLY A 499 9.08 6.82 -1.89
N GLY A 500 8.90 7.94 -1.18
CA GLY A 500 7.82 8.89 -1.41
C GLY A 500 6.47 8.46 -0.86
N ALA A 501 5.49 9.35 -1.01
CA ALA A 501 4.08 9.13 -0.68
C ALA A 501 3.16 9.96 -1.57
N ARG A 502 1.88 9.60 -1.58
CA ARG A 502 0.82 10.48 -2.07
C ARG A 502 0.57 11.61 -1.07
N ILE A 503 0.93 12.82 -1.47
CA ILE A 503 0.83 14.05 -0.66
C ILE A 503 0.00 15.07 -1.45
N ARG A 504 -1.11 15.56 -0.87
CA ARG A 504 -2.15 16.35 -1.57
C ARG A 504 -2.49 17.63 -0.82
N GLY A 505 -2.96 18.66 -1.54
CA GLY A 505 -3.44 19.92 -0.95
C GLY A 505 -2.54 21.12 -1.27
N ASN A 506 -1.40 20.88 -1.91
CA ASN A 506 -0.49 21.91 -2.39
C ASN A 506 0.21 21.45 -3.69
N VAL A 507 0.30 22.35 -4.69
CA VAL A 507 0.90 22.08 -6.01
C VAL A 507 2.35 21.59 -5.94
N ILE A 508 3.16 22.05 -4.98
CA ILE A 508 4.55 21.58 -4.82
C ILE A 508 4.56 20.12 -4.35
N ASN A 509 3.71 19.80 -3.38
CA ASN A 509 3.66 18.47 -2.77
C ASN A 509 2.92 17.45 -3.65
N GLU A 510 1.98 17.90 -4.49
CA GLU A 510 1.36 17.08 -5.54
C GLU A 510 2.41 16.51 -6.52
N ARG A 511 3.55 17.18 -6.74
CA ARG A 511 4.66 16.64 -7.55
C ARG A 511 5.35 15.45 -6.88
N ALA A 512 5.34 15.37 -5.56
CA ALA A 512 5.92 14.23 -4.84
C ALA A 512 5.13 12.93 -5.11
N HIS A 513 3.81 13.05 -5.35
CA HIS A 513 3.00 11.92 -5.77
C HIS A 513 3.46 11.37 -7.13
N TRP A 514 3.87 12.24 -8.07
CA TRP A 514 4.43 11.78 -9.34
C TRP A 514 5.62 10.87 -9.10
N TYR A 515 6.63 11.31 -8.34
CA TYR A 515 7.77 10.46 -7.98
C TYR A 515 7.34 9.15 -7.32
N HIS A 516 6.42 9.22 -6.36
CA HIS A 516 5.94 8.07 -5.60
C HIS A 516 5.34 6.95 -6.45
N ILE A 517 4.74 7.27 -7.61
CA ILE A 517 4.14 6.28 -8.51
C ILE A 517 5.11 5.72 -9.55
N ARG A 518 6.36 6.23 -9.62
CA ARG A 518 7.37 5.80 -10.62
C ARG A 518 8.29 4.74 -10.07
N SER A 519 8.94 3.97 -10.96
CA SER A 519 10.03 3.05 -10.57
C SER A 519 11.21 3.75 -9.89
N ALA A 520 11.35 5.07 -10.11
CA ALA A 520 12.38 5.87 -9.44
C ALA A 520 12.26 5.87 -7.91
N SER A 521 11.08 5.57 -7.37
CA SER A 521 10.82 5.48 -5.93
C SER A 521 10.68 4.04 -5.42
N LYS A 522 10.98 3.05 -6.26
CA LYS A 522 10.80 1.62 -5.97
C LYS A 522 12.14 0.91 -5.96
N ASN A 523 12.24 -0.13 -5.15
CA ASN A 523 13.42 -0.99 -5.05
C ASN A 523 13.52 -1.95 -6.25
N THR A 524 13.65 -1.43 -7.48
CA THR A 524 13.65 -2.17 -8.75
C THR A 524 14.82 -1.71 -9.64
N LEU A 525 14.79 -2.02 -10.94
CA LEU A 525 15.78 -1.55 -11.91
C LEU A 525 15.27 -0.37 -12.74
N LYS A 526 16.19 0.56 -13.03
CA LYS A 526 16.03 1.58 -14.07
C LYS A 526 16.89 1.20 -15.28
N ILE A 527 16.31 1.26 -16.48
CA ILE A 527 16.98 1.04 -17.75
C ILE A 527 16.74 2.30 -18.60
N PHE A 528 17.81 3.03 -18.88
CA PHE A 528 17.72 4.31 -19.57
C PHE A 528 17.93 4.15 -21.07
N ASP A 529 16.83 4.32 -21.81
CA ASP A 529 16.85 4.59 -23.24
C ASP A 529 16.64 6.10 -23.45
N PRO A 530 17.66 6.85 -23.90
CA PRO A 530 17.55 8.30 -24.05
C PRO A 530 16.55 8.73 -25.14
N LEU A 531 16.14 7.80 -26.01
CA LEU A 531 15.14 8.02 -27.05
C LEU A 531 13.81 7.29 -26.74
N GLU A 532 13.61 6.89 -25.48
CA GLU A 532 12.45 6.10 -25.08
C GLU A 532 11.16 6.76 -25.54
N ARG A 533 10.32 5.95 -26.17
CA ARG A 533 8.98 6.31 -26.56
C ARG A 533 7.99 5.47 -25.78
N PHE A 534 6.76 5.95 -25.70
CA PHE A 534 5.66 5.14 -25.23
C PHE A 534 5.30 4.13 -26.33
N ASP A 535 6.11 3.08 -26.43
CA ASP A 535 6.03 2.00 -27.41
C ASP A 535 4.87 1.04 -27.08
N ILE A 536 3.71 1.61 -26.75
CA ILE A 536 2.47 0.92 -26.46
C ILE A 536 1.40 1.51 -27.36
N ASP A 537 0.67 0.66 -28.07
CA ASP A 537 -0.47 1.08 -28.86
C ASP A 537 -1.59 1.56 -27.91
N PRO A 538 -2.03 2.83 -28.00
CA PRO A 538 -3.00 3.38 -27.05
C PRO A 538 -4.44 2.93 -27.31
N VAL A 539 -4.69 2.11 -28.33
CA VAL A 539 -6.02 1.55 -28.65
C VAL A 539 -6.10 0.08 -28.27
N THR A 540 -5.09 -0.70 -28.63
CA THR A 540 -5.06 -2.14 -28.39
C THR A 540 -4.31 -2.51 -27.12
N GLY A 541 -3.41 -1.65 -26.64
CA GLY A 541 -2.53 -1.92 -25.53
C GLY A 541 -1.30 -2.76 -25.90
N ALA A 542 -1.17 -3.19 -27.16
CA ALA A 542 -0.06 -4.02 -27.60
C ALA A 542 1.29 -3.29 -27.53
N THR A 543 2.34 -4.01 -27.14
CA THR A 543 3.70 -3.49 -27.22
C THR A 543 4.14 -3.35 -28.67
N LEU A 544 4.60 -2.16 -29.04
CA LEU A 544 5.12 -1.82 -30.37
C LEU A 544 6.63 -2.07 -30.45
N PRO A 545 7.22 -2.19 -31.66
CA PRO A 545 8.67 -2.21 -31.81
C PRO A 545 9.36 -1.02 -31.13
N LEU A 546 10.64 -1.17 -30.78
CA LEU A 546 11.44 -0.11 -30.15
C LEU A 546 11.35 1.19 -30.96
N HIS A 547 10.99 2.29 -30.29
CA HIS A 547 10.82 3.63 -30.84
C HIS A 547 9.72 3.78 -31.90
N ALA A 548 8.83 2.80 -32.06
CA ALA A 548 7.70 2.89 -32.99
C ALA A 548 6.49 3.64 -32.41
N GLY A 549 6.46 3.88 -31.10
CA GLY A 549 5.43 4.68 -30.45
C GLY A 549 5.40 6.12 -30.98
N GLY A 550 4.22 6.71 -31.09
CA GLY A 550 4.04 8.08 -31.60
C GLY A 550 4.52 9.18 -30.64
N TRP A 551 4.82 8.85 -29.38
CA TRP A 551 5.10 9.81 -28.31
C TRP A 551 6.43 9.52 -27.62
N SER A 552 7.33 10.49 -27.68
CA SER A 552 8.63 10.41 -26.99
C SER A 552 8.45 10.85 -25.54
N LEU A 553 9.06 10.10 -24.62
CA LEU A 553 9.04 10.48 -23.21
C LEU A 553 9.84 11.77 -23.00
N VAL A 554 9.25 12.71 -22.29
CA VAL A 554 9.96 13.91 -21.84
C VAL A 554 10.90 13.56 -20.69
N GLY A 555 11.86 14.42 -20.33
CA GLY A 555 12.83 14.05 -19.30
C GLY A 555 12.25 13.91 -17.90
N SER A 556 11.23 14.69 -17.54
CA SER A 556 10.46 14.49 -16.30
C SER A 556 9.71 13.15 -16.23
N ASP A 557 9.62 12.45 -17.36
CA ASP A 557 8.95 11.15 -17.51
C ASP A 557 9.98 10.02 -17.64
N ASN A 558 11.03 10.24 -18.43
CA ASN A 558 12.09 9.27 -18.70
C ASN A 558 13.10 9.15 -17.55
N LEU A 559 12.62 8.59 -16.43
CA LEU A 559 13.41 8.23 -15.26
C LEU A 559 13.96 6.79 -15.36
N GLY A 560 13.99 6.21 -16.57
CA GLY A 560 14.43 4.85 -16.84
C GLY A 560 13.50 3.76 -16.32
N GLY A 561 12.28 4.10 -15.89
CA GLY A 561 11.35 3.21 -15.21
C GLY A 561 10.57 2.26 -16.12
N GLN A 562 9.52 1.69 -15.53
CA GLN A 562 8.54 0.82 -16.17
C GLN A 562 7.53 1.64 -16.99
N ILE A 563 6.68 0.94 -17.77
CA ILE A 563 5.57 1.55 -18.55
C ILE A 563 4.61 2.26 -17.58
N PHE A 564 4.03 3.36 -18.03
CA PHE A 564 3.12 4.20 -17.25
C PHE A 564 1.69 3.69 -17.31
N ASP A 565 1.03 3.73 -16.16
CA ASP A 565 -0.41 3.45 -16.04
C ASP A 565 -1.24 4.76 -15.97
N THR A 566 -0.57 5.88 -15.66
CA THR A 566 -1.14 7.23 -15.72
C THR A 566 -0.80 7.93 -17.03
N ALA A 567 -1.46 9.06 -17.29
CA ALA A 567 -1.17 9.83 -18.49
C ALA A 567 0.24 10.42 -18.45
N LEU A 568 0.96 10.34 -19.58
CA LEU A 568 2.27 10.98 -19.75
C LEU A 568 2.16 12.49 -19.62
N SER A 569 3.27 13.15 -19.28
CA SER A 569 3.36 14.59 -19.27
C SER A 569 3.30 15.18 -20.68
N SER A 570 2.56 16.27 -20.84
CA SER A 570 2.40 16.98 -22.12
C SER A 570 3.63 17.81 -22.52
N ALA A 571 4.53 18.12 -21.58
CA ALA A 571 5.76 18.87 -21.80
C ALA A 571 6.81 18.56 -20.71
N ASP A 572 8.11 18.68 -21.05
CA ASP A 572 9.20 18.46 -20.10
C ASP A 572 9.13 19.45 -18.92
N GLY A 573 9.20 18.93 -17.69
CA GLY A 573 9.08 19.73 -16.46
C GLY A 573 7.65 20.13 -16.09
N CYS A 574 6.65 19.77 -16.91
CA CYS A 574 5.25 19.76 -16.52
C CYS A 574 4.96 18.40 -15.89
N ILE A 575 4.58 18.35 -14.62
CA ILE A 575 4.33 17.09 -13.92
C ILE A 575 2.82 16.93 -13.73
N TYR A 576 2.27 15.82 -14.23
CA TYR A 576 0.86 15.49 -14.05
C TYR A 576 0.60 14.95 -12.63
N ALA A 577 -0.31 15.58 -11.89
CA ALA A 577 -0.85 15.10 -10.63
C ALA A 577 -2.32 14.68 -10.87
N PRO A 578 -2.64 13.37 -10.80
CA PRO A 578 -3.95 12.83 -11.18
C PRO A 578 -5.17 13.34 -10.41
N ASP A 579 -4.98 14.06 -9.31
CA ASP A 579 -6.04 14.47 -8.37
C ASP A 579 -6.60 15.88 -8.58
N GLY A 580 -6.21 16.57 -9.66
CA GLY A 580 -7.06 17.60 -10.28
C GLY A 580 -6.47 19.00 -10.48
N ASN A 581 -5.33 19.33 -9.87
CA ASN A 581 -4.75 20.69 -9.95
C ASN A 581 -3.79 20.92 -11.14
N THR A 582 -3.31 19.85 -11.78
CA THR A 582 -2.37 19.91 -12.92
C THR A 582 -2.86 19.10 -14.12
N SER A 583 -4.19 19.03 -14.31
CA SER A 583 -4.83 18.41 -15.48
C SER A 583 -4.38 19.01 -16.82
N SER A 584 -3.78 20.20 -16.80
CA SER A 584 -3.13 20.86 -17.93
C SER A 584 -1.74 20.32 -18.28
N CYS A 585 -1.14 19.47 -17.45
CA CYS A 585 0.11 18.75 -17.76
C CYS A 585 -0.14 17.36 -18.37
N SER A 586 -1.40 16.99 -18.65
CA SER A 586 -1.72 15.65 -19.16
C SER A 586 -1.65 15.61 -20.68
N SER A 587 -0.82 14.73 -21.24
CA SER A 587 -0.84 14.43 -22.67
C SER A 587 -2.15 13.75 -23.13
N ARG A 588 -2.97 13.27 -22.17
CA ARG A 588 -4.14 12.39 -22.38
C ARG A 588 -3.79 11.06 -23.07
N ILE A 589 -2.53 10.68 -23.00
CA ILE A 589 -2.01 9.42 -23.53
C ILE A 589 -1.63 8.57 -22.34
N TYR A 590 -2.34 7.47 -22.23
CA TYR A 590 -2.22 6.48 -21.19
C TYR A 590 -2.33 5.10 -21.84
N ARG A 591 -1.91 4.08 -21.12
CA ARG A 591 -2.23 2.70 -21.49
C ARG A 591 -3.75 2.52 -21.41
N LYS A 592 -4.44 2.40 -22.54
CA LYS A 592 -5.87 2.03 -22.54
C LYS A 592 -6.04 0.53 -22.38
N GLU A 593 -7.12 0.16 -21.70
CA GLU A 593 -7.77 -1.13 -21.82
C GLU A 593 -8.18 -1.33 -23.28
N GLY A 594 -7.41 -2.14 -24.02
CA GLY A 594 -7.68 -2.47 -25.42
C GLY A 594 -7.74 -3.98 -25.59
N SER A 595 -8.37 -4.48 -26.66
CA SER A 595 -8.59 -5.91 -26.97
C SER A 595 -7.45 -6.92 -26.74
N ALA A 596 -6.18 -6.49 -26.62
CA ALA A 596 -5.05 -7.36 -26.25
C ALA A 596 -4.98 -7.66 -24.74
N PHE A 597 -5.65 -6.87 -23.91
CA PHE A 597 -5.91 -7.10 -22.49
C PHE A 597 -7.42 -7.30 -22.38
N PRO A 598 -7.92 -8.48 -21.94
CA PRO A 598 -9.34 -8.80 -22.04
C PRO A 598 -10.20 -7.65 -21.49
N GLU A 599 -11.00 -7.06 -22.39
CA GLU A 599 -11.68 -5.75 -22.35
C GLU A 599 -12.59 -5.48 -21.15
N ASN A 600 -12.61 -6.36 -20.15
CA ASN A 600 -13.53 -6.26 -19.06
C ASN A 600 -12.83 -5.86 -17.76
N PHE A 601 -11.67 -6.37 -17.34
CA PHE A 601 -11.35 -6.24 -15.90
C PHE A 601 -10.50 -5.04 -15.46
N GLY A 602 -9.97 -4.22 -16.39
CA GLY A 602 -8.98 -3.18 -16.03
C GLY A 602 -7.69 -3.76 -15.42
N ILE A 603 -7.37 -5.01 -15.80
CA ILE A 603 -6.21 -5.77 -15.33
C ILE A 603 -5.28 -6.02 -16.52
N TYR A 604 -3.99 -5.73 -16.33
CA TYR A 604 -2.98 -5.92 -17.37
C TYR A 604 -1.73 -6.60 -16.79
N GLU A 605 -1.17 -7.51 -17.59
CA GLU A 605 0.06 -8.21 -17.26
C GLU A 605 1.23 -7.20 -17.19
N ARG A 606 2.05 -7.38 -16.17
CA ARG A 606 3.15 -6.50 -15.75
C ARG A 606 4.33 -7.32 -15.29
N ALA A 607 4.05 -8.29 -14.44
CA ALA A 607 5.00 -9.24 -13.95
C ALA A 607 4.26 -10.47 -13.48
N ASP A 608 4.97 -11.58 -13.37
CA ASP A 608 4.47 -12.77 -12.71
C ASP A 608 5.55 -13.38 -11.83
N ILE A 609 5.13 -13.95 -10.70
CA ILE A 609 5.94 -14.91 -9.96
C ILE A 609 5.94 -16.21 -10.77
N ILE A 610 7.10 -16.63 -11.26
CA ILE A 610 7.26 -17.81 -12.13
C ILE A 610 7.85 -19.01 -11.39
N LYS A 611 8.44 -18.80 -10.21
CA LYS A 611 8.93 -19.85 -9.31
C LYS A 611 8.70 -19.44 -7.87
N TYR A 612 8.28 -20.37 -7.02
CA TYR A 612 8.16 -20.19 -5.58
C TYR A 612 8.45 -21.51 -4.85
N GLU A 613 9.38 -21.48 -3.90
CA GLU A 613 9.67 -22.61 -3.02
C GLU A 613 9.92 -22.11 -1.59
N HIS A 614 9.18 -22.66 -0.63
CA HIS A 614 9.38 -22.41 0.79
C HIS A 614 9.83 -23.68 1.50
N ARG A 615 11.01 -23.62 2.12
CA ARG A 615 11.54 -24.63 3.03
C ARG A 615 11.59 -24.05 4.45
N PRO A 616 10.62 -24.39 5.32
CA PRO A 616 10.56 -23.87 6.68
C PRO A 616 11.91 -23.97 7.40
N ALA A 617 12.28 -22.92 8.14
CA ALA A 617 13.57 -22.77 8.85
C ALA A 617 14.86 -22.83 8.00
N ALA A 618 14.78 -23.04 6.68
CA ALA A 618 15.93 -23.05 5.78
C ALA A 618 15.95 -21.83 4.85
N PHE A 619 15.02 -21.77 3.89
CA PHE A 619 14.95 -20.68 2.93
C PHE A 619 13.56 -20.46 2.34
N THR A 620 13.36 -19.29 1.75
CA THR A 620 12.27 -19.00 0.81
C THR A 620 12.91 -18.51 -0.48
N TYR A 621 12.59 -19.13 -1.60
CA TYR A 621 13.07 -18.78 -2.93
C TYR A 621 11.89 -18.39 -3.81
N THR A 622 12.03 -17.30 -4.56
CA THR A 622 11.00 -16.87 -5.51
C THR A 622 11.64 -16.14 -6.68
N VAL A 623 11.01 -16.21 -7.86
CA VAL A 623 11.46 -15.51 -9.07
C VAL A 623 10.31 -14.75 -9.69
N GLY A 624 10.52 -13.45 -9.95
CA GLY A 624 9.61 -12.63 -10.74
C GLY A 624 10.13 -12.44 -12.16
N ASP A 625 9.31 -12.71 -13.18
CA ASP A 625 9.52 -12.20 -14.54
C ASP A 625 8.90 -10.81 -14.63
N LEU A 626 9.71 -9.80 -14.93
CA LEU A 626 9.33 -8.39 -14.91
C LEU A 626 9.30 -7.80 -16.32
N THR A 627 9.43 -8.63 -17.34
CA THR A 627 9.66 -8.21 -18.73
C THR A 627 8.54 -7.31 -19.25
N ALA A 628 7.29 -7.68 -19.00
CA ALA A 628 6.12 -6.94 -19.48
C ALA A 628 5.93 -5.56 -18.81
N SER A 629 6.65 -5.31 -17.72
CA SER A 629 6.63 -3.99 -17.07
C SER A 629 7.43 -2.94 -17.83
N TYR A 630 8.28 -3.30 -18.80
CA TYR A 630 9.12 -2.34 -19.52
C TYR A 630 8.75 -2.29 -21.01
N THR A 631 9.10 -1.17 -21.66
CA THR A 631 9.03 -1.02 -23.11
C THR A 631 9.99 -1.98 -23.82
N ARG A 632 10.04 -1.97 -25.16
CA ARG A 632 10.97 -2.79 -25.96
C ARG A 632 12.45 -2.43 -25.79
N LYS A 633 12.82 -1.57 -24.83
CA LYS A 633 14.20 -1.32 -24.43
C LYS A 633 14.88 -2.53 -23.78
N ILE A 634 14.10 -3.53 -23.35
CA ILE A 634 14.61 -4.82 -22.88
C ILE A 634 14.07 -6.00 -23.68
N ASP A 635 14.86 -7.07 -23.73
CA ASP A 635 14.41 -8.40 -24.15
C ASP A 635 13.79 -9.14 -22.96
N PHE A 636 14.43 -9.07 -21.79
CA PHE A 636 13.91 -9.67 -20.57
C PHE A 636 14.49 -9.07 -19.28
N PHE A 637 13.77 -9.26 -18.17
CA PHE A 637 14.26 -8.99 -16.83
C PHE A 637 13.68 -10.00 -15.83
N ASP A 638 14.55 -10.81 -15.20
CA ASP A 638 14.21 -11.63 -14.04
C ASP A 638 14.82 -11.07 -12.77
N ARG A 639 14.08 -11.23 -11.67
CA ARG A 639 14.59 -11.05 -10.31
C ARG A 639 14.39 -12.32 -9.50
N GLU A 640 15.49 -12.91 -9.06
CA GLU A 640 15.50 -13.99 -8.10
C GLU A 640 15.72 -13.46 -6.69
N PHE A 641 14.84 -13.85 -5.79
CA PHE A 641 14.82 -13.40 -4.41
C PHE A 641 14.91 -14.61 -3.49
N LEU A 642 16.05 -14.77 -2.82
CA LEU A 642 16.34 -15.88 -1.93
C LEU A 642 16.54 -15.36 -0.50
N TYR A 643 15.64 -15.73 0.40
CA TYR A 643 15.75 -15.44 1.82
C TYR A 643 16.25 -16.66 2.59
N LEU A 644 17.51 -16.62 3.02
CA LEU A 644 18.12 -17.58 3.92
C LEU A 644 17.83 -17.21 5.37
N ARG A 645 17.27 -18.17 6.12
CA ARG A 645 16.94 -17.94 7.53
C ARG A 645 18.19 -17.82 8.41
N PRO A 646 18.16 -16.99 9.45
CA PRO A 646 17.01 -16.21 9.91
C PRO A 646 16.94 -14.78 9.34
N ASP A 647 17.90 -14.30 8.56
CA ASP A 647 18.03 -12.84 8.31
C ASP A 647 18.94 -12.42 7.13
N ILE A 648 19.17 -13.29 6.14
CA ILE A 648 19.97 -12.97 4.96
C ILE A 648 19.12 -13.04 3.70
N PHE A 649 19.00 -11.92 3.00
CA PHE A 649 18.32 -11.80 1.71
C PHE A 649 19.34 -11.69 0.58
N ILE A 650 19.17 -12.47 -0.47
CA ILE A 650 20.02 -12.50 -1.65
C ILE A 650 19.14 -12.17 -2.85
N ILE A 651 19.55 -11.15 -3.59
CA ILE A 651 18.82 -10.65 -4.76
C ILE A 651 19.74 -10.81 -5.95
N PHE A 652 19.32 -11.63 -6.91
CA PHE A 652 20.02 -11.89 -8.15
C PHE A 652 19.15 -11.48 -9.34
N ASP A 653 19.59 -10.47 -10.08
CA ASP A 653 18.88 -9.96 -11.24
C ASP A 653 19.59 -10.37 -12.53
N ARG A 654 18.82 -10.76 -13.54
CA ARG A 654 19.29 -10.89 -14.92
C ARG A 654 18.50 -9.94 -15.79
N VAL A 655 19.18 -8.98 -16.41
CA VAL A 655 18.53 -7.98 -17.27
C VAL A 655 19.23 -7.90 -18.61
N GLN A 656 18.47 -8.14 -19.68
CA GLN A 656 18.95 -8.02 -21.05
C GLN A 656 18.30 -6.83 -21.74
N SER A 657 19.08 -5.77 -21.97
CA SER A 657 18.68 -4.66 -22.85
C SER A 657 18.91 -5.01 -24.32
N VAL A 658 18.14 -4.37 -25.20
CA VAL A 658 18.32 -4.52 -26.65
C VAL A 658 19.57 -3.81 -27.17
N ASP A 659 20.02 -2.77 -26.46
CA ASP A 659 21.22 -1.99 -26.71
C ASP A 659 22.17 -2.07 -25.50
N PRO A 660 23.47 -2.43 -25.67
CA PRO A 660 24.42 -2.49 -24.56
C PRO A 660 24.68 -1.14 -23.88
N GLU A 661 24.46 -0.02 -24.56
CA GLU A 661 24.68 1.33 -24.04
C GLU A 661 23.54 1.83 -23.14
N PHE A 662 22.41 1.12 -23.09
CA PHE A 662 21.34 1.44 -22.15
C PHE A 662 21.82 1.21 -20.72
N LYS A 663 22.01 2.32 -19.99
CA LYS A 663 22.46 2.33 -18.60
C LYS A 663 21.46 1.59 -17.73
N LYS A 664 21.92 0.58 -17.00
CA LYS A 664 21.13 -0.21 -16.04
C LYS A 664 21.52 0.16 -14.63
N VAL A 665 20.53 0.46 -13.81
CA VAL A 665 20.73 0.97 -12.44
C VAL A 665 19.83 0.19 -11.50
N TRP A 666 20.44 -0.57 -10.59
CA TRP A 666 19.75 -1.23 -9.49
C TRP A 666 19.48 -0.21 -8.37
N VAL A 667 18.25 -0.17 -7.85
CA VAL A 667 17.80 0.84 -6.89
C VAL A 667 17.37 0.20 -5.57
N ALA A 668 17.77 0.81 -4.44
CA ALA A 668 17.13 0.59 -3.15
C ALA A 668 17.00 1.87 -2.32
N HIS A 669 15.92 2.01 -1.56
CA HIS A 669 15.68 3.13 -0.66
C HIS A 669 15.82 2.68 0.80
N THR A 670 16.51 3.48 1.60
CA THR A 670 16.75 3.22 3.03
C THR A 670 16.25 4.35 3.90
N MET A 671 15.85 4.04 5.14
CA MET A 671 15.54 5.08 6.13
C MET A 671 16.79 5.73 6.71
N ASP A 672 17.79 4.91 7.04
CA ASP A 672 19.05 5.36 7.63
C ASP A 672 20.13 5.48 6.55
N SER A 673 21.13 6.34 6.82
CA SER A 673 22.19 6.64 5.86
C SER A 673 23.04 5.39 5.58
N PRO A 674 23.16 4.96 4.31
CA PRO A 674 24.14 3.95 3.93
C PRO A 674 25.54 4.56 3.87
N VAL A 675 26.54 3.83 4.36
CA VAL A 675 27.96 4.25 4.39
C VAL A 675 28.83 3.14 3.79
N PRO A 676 29.70 3.44 2.81
CA PRO A 676 30.62 2.44 2.29
C PRO A 676 31.65 1.98 3.32
N ASP A 677 31.95 0.68 3.32
CA ASP A 677 32.98 0.09 4.19
C ASP A 677 34.32 0.00 3.43
N GLY A 678 35.36 0.68 3.93
CA GLY A 678 36.75 0.49 3.49
C GLY A 678 37.14 0.98 2.09
N ILE A 679 36.37 1.86 1.43
CA ILE A 679 36.61 2.35 0.04
C ILE A 679 37.32 3.73 0.04
N PRO A 680 38.05 4.10 -1.04
CA PRO A 680 38.63 5.44 -1.23
C PRO A 680 37.61 6.59 -1.12
N ALA A 681 38.14 7.81 -1.01
CA ALA A 681 37.35 9.04 -0.93
C ALA A 681 36.28 9.13 -2.06
N PRO A 682 35.12 9.76 -1.80
CA PRO A 682 34.07 9.96 -2.80
C PRO A 682 34.59 10.57 -4.12
N LEU A 683 33.99 10.18 -5.25
CA LEU A 683 34.33 10.69 -6.59
C LEU A 683 33.87 12.16 -6.76
N PRO A 684 34.76 13.12 -7.05
CA PRO A 684 34.36 14.49 -7.42
C PRO A 684 34.10 14.65 -8.94
N PRO A 685 33.35 15.68 -9.37
CA PRO A 685 32.53 16.58 -8.56
C PRO A 685 31.24 15.92 -8.09
N LEU A 686 30.77 16.28 -6.89
CA LEU A 686 29.50 15.81 -6.34
C LEU A 686 28.45 16.93 -6.37
N SER A 687 27.21 16.60 -6.71
CA SER A 687 26.07 17.48 -6.47
C SER A 687 25.72 17.50 -4.98
N LEU A 688 24.85 18.42 -4.55
CA LEU A 688 24.39 18.46 -3.16
C LEU A 688 23.66 17.15 -2.81
N GLY A 689 23.84 16.68 -1.57
CA GLY A 689 23.23 15.44 -1.06
C GLY A 689 23.67 14.15 -1.75
N MET A 690 24.71 14.19 -2.59
CA MET A 690 25.21 13.03 -3.33
C MET A 690 26.58 12.59 -2.84
N SER A 691 26.79 11.28 -2.77
CA SER A 691 28.12 10.66 -2.72
C SER A 691 28.19 9.58 -3.79
N ALA A 692 29.34 9.43 -4.45
CA ALA A 692 29.55 8.42 -5.48
C ALA A 692 30.89 7.70 -5.30
N PHE A 693 30.91 6.41 -5.61
CA PHE A 693 32.04 5.53 -5.37
C PHE A 693 32.22 4.58 -6.55
N SER A 694 33.47 4.38 -7.00
CA SER A 694 33.79 3.32 -7.96
C SER A 694 34.04 2.02 -7.22
N ASP A 695 33.52 0.93 -7.78
CA ASP A 695 33.79 -0.44 -7.36
C ASP A 695 33.53 -0.69 -5.87
N SER A 696 32.50 -0.04 -5.34
CA SER A 696 32.08 -0.30 -3.98
C SER A 696 31.52 -1.72 -3.88
N ARG A 697 31.89 -2.44 -2.82
CA ARG A 697 31.49 -3.83 -2.56
C ARG A 697 30.64 -4.01 -1.33
N LYS A 698 30.62 -3.01 -0.46
CA LYS A 698 29.98 -3.14 0.84
C LYS A 698 29.46 -1.80 1.33
N LEU A 699 28.20 -1.78 1.74
CA LEU A 699 27.56 -0.68 2.46
C LEU A 699 27.12 -1.17 3.84
N LEU A 700 27.22 -0.30 4.82
CA LEU A 700 26.70 -0.46 6.17
C LEU A 700 25.58 0.56 6.40
N ILE A 701 24.46 0.10 6.93
CA ILE A 701 23.32 0.91 7.36
C ILE A 701 23.14 0.63 8.85
N SER A 702 23.44 1.62 9.69
CA SER A 702 23.48 1.44 11.14
C SER A 702 22.23 2.01 11.79
N ASN A 703 21.51 1.20 12.55
CA ASN A 703 20.41 1.61 13.42
C ASN A 703 20.62 1.03 14.83
N PRO A 704 20.29 1.76 15.92
CA PRO A 704 20.46 1.26 17.29
C PRO A 704 19.79 -0.09 17.58
N LYS A 705 18.76 -0.47 16.83
CA LYS A 705 18.06 -1.76 16.98
C LYS A 705 18.49 -2.82 15.95
N ASN A 706 19.07 -2.42 14.82
CA ASN A 706 19.43 -3.31 13.73
C ASN A 706 20.53 -2.70 12.85
N ASN A 707 21.65 -3.37 12.72
CA ASN A 707 22.64 -3.08 11.68
C ASN A 707 22.30 -3.88 10.43
N THR A 708 22.52 -3.30 9.26
CA THR A 708 22.39 -3.98 7.97
C THR A 708 23.68 -3.85 7.18
N GLN A 709 24.16 -4.97 6.66
CA GLN A 709 25.24 -5.00 5.67
C GLN A 709 24.67 -5.37 4.31
N MET A 710 24.98 -4.56 3.30
CA MET A 710 24.72 -4.87 1.90
C MET A 710 26.04 -5.15 1.19
N SER A 711 26.21 -6.36 0.67
CA SER A 711 27.39 -6.79 -0.09
C SER A 711 27.02 -6.86 -1.58
N MET A 712 27.69 -6.04 -2.39
CA MET A 712 27.42 -5.86 -3.82
C MET A 712 28.48 -6.65 -4.60
N LEU A 713 28.12 -7.85 -5.03
CA LEU A 713 29.05 -8.82 -5.63
C LEU A 713 29.08 -8.72 -7.16
N LEU A 714 27.93 -8.43 -7.79
CA LEU A 714 27.82 -8.15 -9.22
C LEU A 714 26.98 -6.89 -9.46
N PRO A 715 27.29 -6.10 -10.51
CA PRO A 715 28.46 -6.24 -11.38
C PRO A 715 29.76 -5.95 -10.64
N GLU A 716 30.85 -6.63 -11.03
CA GLU A 716 32.18 -6.38 -10.46
C GLU A 716 32.59 -4.93 -10.75
N SER A 717 32.55 -4.48 -12.01
CA SER A 717 32.79 -3.07 -12.31
C SER A 717 31.51 -2.25 -12.12
N ASN A 718 31.46 -1.43 -11.07
CA ASN A 718 30.25 -0.69 -10.72
C ASN A 718 30.52 0.76 -10.28
N ARG A 719 29.48 1.58 -10.38
CA ARG A 719 29.42 2.90 -9.75
C ARG A 719 28.26 2.91 -8.77
N VAL A 720 28.57 3.12 -7.49
CA VAL A 720 27.56 3.23 -6.44
C VAL A 720 27.32 4.69 -6.12
N VAL A 721 26.09 5.14 -6.27
CA VAL A 721 25.64 6.50 -5.93
C VAL A 721 24.68 6.42 -4.75
N ILE A 722 24.99 7.18 -3.71
CA ILE A 722 24.12 7.37 -2.55
C ILE A 722 23.60 8.79 -2.60
N ARG A 723 22.28 8.96 -2.55
CA ARG A 723 21.63 10.27 -2.56
C ARG A 723 20.59 10.35 -1.46
N GLY A 724 20.62 11.40 -0.67
CA GLY A 724 19.65 11.57 0.42
C GLY A 724 20.13 12.47 1.55
N GLY A 725 19.36 12.48 2.64
CA GLY A 725 19.59 13.38 3.76
C GLY A 725 19.41 14.85 3.39
N ASP A 726 19.93 15.72 4.24
CA ASP A 726 19.83 17.17 4.08
C ASP A 726 21.23 17.77 3.90
N THR A 727 21.40 18.67 2.94
CA THR A 727 22.61 19.49 2.83
C THR A 727 22.40 20.80 3.56
N MET A 728 23.30 21.12 4.50
CA MET A 728 23.30 22.39 5.21
C MET A 728 23.92 23.48 4.33
N LEU A 729 23.14 24.49 3.94
CA LEU A 729 23.64 25.66 3.21
C LEU A 729 24.17 26.73 4.15
N VAL A 730 23.46 26.96 5.26
CA VAL A 730 23.83 27.92 6.29
C VAL A 730 23.90 27.17 7.62
N SER A 731 25.12 26.94 8.12
CA SER A 731 25.32 26.27 9.40
C SER A 731 24.68 27.05 10.56
N PRO A 732 24.17 26.33 11.58
CA PRO A 732 23.65 26.88 12.84
C PRO A 732 24.40 28.11 13.35
N ARG A 733 23.72 29.25 13.43
CA ARG A 733 24.28 30.51 13.96
C ARG A 733 23.20 31.44 14.49
N SER A 734 23.56 32.43 15.29
CA SER A 734 22.58 33.41 15.79
C SER A 734 22.10 34.34 14.67
N LEU A 735 20.82 34.69 14.71
CA LEU A 735 20.20 35.62 13.76
C LEU A 735 19.11 36.43 14.48
N ASN A 736 19.36 37.73 14.62
CA ASN A 736 18.50 38.65 15.35
C ASN A 736 17.83 39.64 14.39
N SER A 737 16.74 40.25 14.83
CA SER A 737 15.96 41.19 14.02
C SER A 737 16.84 42.32 13.48
N GLY A 738 16.75 42.59 12.18
CA GLY A 738 17.55 43.58 11.46
C GLY A 738 18.93 43.10 11.01
N ILE A 739 19.37 41.90 11.41
CA ILE A 739 20.63 41.31 10.97
C ILE A 739 20.46 40.66 9.60
N THR A 740 21.46 40.87 8.73
CA THR A 740 21.54 40.28 7.39
C THR A 740 22.72 39.33 7.32
N LEU A 741 22.47 38.09 6.90
CA LEU A 741 23.48 37.12 6.51
C LEU A 741 23.80 37.32 5.03
N GLN A 742 25.08 37.37 4.68
CA GLN A 742 25.58 37.52 3.32
C GLN A 742 26.94 36.84 3.18
N GLY A 743 27.32 36.47 1.95
CA GLY A 743 28.65 35.92 1.68
C GLY A 743 29.76 36.96 1.87
N ALA A 744 30.99 36.49 2.08
CA ALA A 744 32.17 37.36 2.17
C ALA A 744 32.47 38.01 0.81
N ASP A 745 33.00 39.23 0.82
CA ASP A 745 33.50 39.95 -0.36
C ASP A 745 32.52 40.03 -1.55
N GLY A 746 31.21 40.05 -1.27
CA GLY A 746 30.16 40.13 -2.30
C GLY A 746 29.84 38.82 -3.02
N ALA A 747 30.41 37.69 -2.57
CA ALA A 747 30.01 36.36 -3.02
C ALA A 747 28.57 36.02 -2.55
N PRO A 748 27.85 35.12 -3.25
CA PRO A 748 26.59 34.61 -2.73
C PRO A 748 26.78 33.93 -1.38
N LEU A 749 25.76 34.03 -0.52
CA LEU A 749 25.69 33.27 0.72
C LEU A 749 25.66 31.76 0.45
N ALA A 750 24.96 31.33 -0.60
CA ALA A 750 24.96 29.95 -1.08
C ALA A 750 24.56 29.87 -2.56
N GLU A 751 25.07 28.86 -3.26
CA GLU A 751 24.69 28.51 -4.64
C GLU A 751 24.34 27.02 -4.69
N LEU A 752 23.24 26.69 -5.36
CA LEU A 752 22.69 25.34 -5.41
C LEU A 752 23.05 24.63 -6.72
N ASP A 753 22.94 23.31 -6.76
CA ASP A 753 23.17 22.49 -7.96
C ASP A 753 22.05 22.67 -9.01
N ILE A 754 20.80 22.68 -8.56
CA ILE A 754 19.59 23.01 -9.33
C ILE A 754 18.70 23.99 -8.54
N PRO A 755 17.70 24.65 -9.15
CA PRO A 755 16.73 25.44 -8.39
C PRO A 755 15.93 24.60 -7.40
N ARG A 756 15.91 24.98 -6.11
CA ARG A 756 15.25 24.22 -5.03
C ARG A 756 14.60 25.15 -4.00
N TRP A 757 13.52 24.69 -3.38
CA TRP A 757 13.01 25.37 -2.19
C TRP A 757 13.94 25.08 -1.01
N LEU A 758 13.89 25.94 0.00
CA LEU A 758 14.76 25.91 1.18
C LEU A 758 13.96 25.54 2.42
N GLU A 759 14.57 24.75 3.29
CA GLU A 759 14.08 24.47 4.63
C GLU A 759 14.80 25.37 5.63
N LEU A 760 14.04 26.15 6.40
CA LEU A 760 14.57 27.10 7.35
C LEU A 760 14.20 26.67 8.76
N PHE A 761 15.19 26.66 9.64
CA PHE A 761 14.97 26.36 11.04
C PHE A 761 15.41 27.53 11.91
N ALA A 762 14.60 27.86 12.90
CA ALA A 762 14.83 28.98 13.80
C ALA A 762 14.60 28.53 15.25
N VAL A 763 15.68 28.47 16.03
CA VAL A 763 15.72 27.93 17.39
C VAL A 763 16.25 29.02 18.33
N GLY A 764 15.43 29.45 19.29
CA GLY A 764 15.81 30.48 20.25
C GLY A 764 14.63 31.10 21.01
N ALA A 765 14.83 32.31 21.52
CA ALA A 765 13.88 32.98 22.42
C ALA A 765 12.62 33.48 21.71
N THR A 766 12.77 34.04 20.50
CA THR A 766 11.65 34.50 19.67
C THR A 766 11.73 33.87 18.28
N THR A 767 10.95 32.82 18.08
CA THR A 767 10.87 32.07 16.82
C THR A 767 9.66 32.48 15.96
N THR A 768 8.84 33.42 16.44
CA THR A 768 7.73 34.01 15.69
C THR A 768 8.18 35.31 15.04
N GLY A 769 8.51 35.22 13.75
CA GLY A 769 9.00 36.34 12.94
C GLY A 769 9.11 35.93 11.48
N SER A 770 9.93 36.62 10.70
CA SER A 770 10.17 36.28 9.31
C SER A 770 11.62 36.49 8.90
N VAL A 771 12.02 35.85 7.81
CA VAL A 771 13.23 36.20 7.08
C VAL A 771 12.88 36.65 5.67
N THR A 772 13.63 37.61 5.15
CA THR A 772 13.57 38.01 3.74
C THR A 772 14.81 37.48 3.03
N ILE A 773 14.61 36.65 2.02
CA ILE A 773 15.65 36.05 1.19
C ILE A 773 15.74 36.84 -0.12
N THR A 774 16.96 37.15 -0.56
CA THR A 774 17.24 37.77 -1.86
C THR A 774 18.28 36.98 -2.65
N GLY A 775 18.17 36.98 -3.97
CA GLY A 775 19.06 36.23 -4.86
C GLY A 775 18.43 35.97 -6.23
N GLU A 776 18.69 34.79 -6.79
CA GLU A 776 18.13 34.33 -8.07
C GLU A 776 17.29 33.06 -7.87
N ALA A 777 16.07 33.08 -8.39
CA ALA A 777 15.13 31.96 -8.33
C ALA A 777 14.60 31.59 -9.72
N GLU A 778 14.14 30.35 -9.87
CA GLU A 778 13.45 29.88 -11.07
C GLU A 778 12.11 30.59 -11.23
N SER A 779 11.89 31.13 -12.42
CA SER A 779 10.61 31.59 -12.94
C SER A 779 10.17 30.67 -14.06
N VAL A 780 8.88 30.32 -14.07
CA VAL A 780 8.29 29.38 -15.03
C VAL A 780 7.28 30.11 -15.91
N GLN A 781 7.43 29.96 -17.22
CA GLN A 781 6.47 30.41 -18.22
C GLN A 781 5.94 29.20 -18.99
N ASN A 782 4.62 29.04 -19.01
CA ASN A 782 3.95 27.94 -19.69
C ASN A 782 3.33 28.41 -21.01
N THR A 783 3.53 27.66 -22.08
CA THR A 783 2.81 27.84 -23.34
C THR A 783 1.60 26.91 -23.35
N LEU A 784 0.42 27.48 -23.59
CA LEU A 784 -0.85 26.74 -23.61
C LEU A 784 -1.31 26.46 -25.05
N ALA A 785 -1.83 25.26 -25.29
CA ALA A 785 -2.61 24.94 -26.47
C ALA A 785 -4.03 25.55 -26.38
N GLY A 786 -4.75 25.54 -27.51
CA GLY A 786 -6.11 26.07 -27.58
C GLY A 786 -7.14 25.35 -26.69
N ASP A 787 -6.82 24.15 -26.22
CA ASP A 787 -7.62 23.36 -25.28
C ASP A 787 -7.16 23.49 -23.81
N GLY A 788 -6.22 24.40 -23.53
CA GLY A 788 -5.70 24.69 -22.19
C GLY A 788 -4.58 23.77 -21.69
N GLN A 789 -4.11 22.81 -22.50
CA GLN A 789 -2.96 21.97 -22.13
C GLN A 789 -1.63 22.70 -22.27
N ILE A 790 -0.69 22.45 -21.37
CA ILE A 790 0.67 22.99 -21.42
C ILE A 790 1.45 22.20 -22.45
N THR A 791 2.01 22.88 -23.44
CA THR A 791 2.80 22.28 -24.54
C THR A 791 4.29 22.56 -24.43
N GLN A 792 4.66 23.57 -23.65
CA GLN A 792 6.05 23.90 -23.36
C GLN A 792 6.15 24.55 -21.98
N VAL A 793 7.19 24.19 -21.23
CA VAL A 793 7.57 24.83 -19.96
C VAL A 793 8.94 25.47 -20.17
N GLN A 794 8.99 26.80 -20.08
CA GLN A 794 10.23 27.56 -20.14
C GLN A 794 10.64 27.99 -18.73
N LYS A 795 11.82 27.55 -18.30
CA LYS A 795 12.40 27.88 -17.00
C LYS A 795 13.53 28.89 -17.20
N THR A 796 13.49 29.99 -16.45
CA THR A 796 14.52 31.05 -16.48
C THR A 796 14.87 31.48 -15.06
N LEU A 797 16.13 31.82 -14.82
CA LEU A 797 16.54 32.43 -13.54
C LEU A 797 16.27 33.93 -13.58
N VAL A 798 15.64 34.45 -12.52
CA VAL A 798 15.35 35.87 -12.36
C VAL A 798 15.75 36.33 -10.96
N ALA A 799 16.14 37.60 -10.84
CA ALA A 799 16.33 38.22 -9.54
C ALA A 799 15.00 38.14 -8.76
N ALA A 800 15.08 37.68 -7.52
CA ALA A 800 13.91 37.39 -6.71
C ALA A 800 14.13 37.77 -5.25
N THR A 801 13.03 38.19 -4.61
CA THR A 801 12.93 38.39 -3.17
C THR A 801 11.72 37.62 -2.63
N GLU A 802 11.85 36.99 -1.47
CA GLU A 802 10.75 36.31 -0.77
C GLU A 802 10.83 36.57 0.73
N THR A 803 9.70 36.88 1.36
CA THR A 803 9.59 36.94 2.82
C THR A 803 8.91 35.67 3.31
N VAL A 804 9.64 34.89 4.11
CA VAL A 804 9.17 33.63 4.70
C VAL A 804 8.88 33.85 6.18
N SER A 805 7.63 33.60 6.59
CA SER A 805 7.19 33.76 7.98
C SER A 805 7.21 32.44 8.74
N PHE A 806 7.75 32.45 9.96
CA PHE A 806 7.65 31.34 10.90
C PHE A 806 6.29 31.39 11.61
N GLN A 807 5.37 30.53 11.19
CA GLN A 807 3.98 30.49 11.69
C GLN A 807 3.79 29.52 12.86
N ASN A 808 4.78 29.40 13.75
CA ASN A 808 4.78 28.44 14.86
C ASN A 808 4.54 26.99 14.38
N LYS A 809 5.05 26.65 13.19
CA LYS A 809 5.09 25.29 12.65
C LYS A 809 6.37 24.61 13.13
N HIS A 810 6.27 23.30 13.37
CA HIS A 810 7.38 22.54 13.94
C HIS A 810 7.52 21.18 13.27
N GLN A 811 8.75 20.81 13.03
CA GLN A 811 9.15 19.49 12.60
C GLN A 811 9.49 18.64 13.83
N LEU A 812 8.87 17.47 13.91
CA LEU A 812 9.14 16.48 14.96
C LEU A 812 10.52 15.84 14.74
N GLU A 813 11.34 15.80 15.78
CA GLU A 813 12.67 15.17 15.73
C GLU A 813 12.71 13.91 16.60
N VAL A 814 12.09 13.96 17.78
CA VAL A 814 12.01 12.83 18.73
C VAL A 814 10.65 12.85 19.42
N SER A 815 10.08 11.67 19.67
CA SER A 815 8.97 11.50 20.61
C SER A 815 9.24 10.31 21.52
N GLY A 816 8.76 10.37 22.75
CA GLY A 816 8.79 9.26 23.69
C GLY A 816 7.57 9.25 24.58
N ASP A 817 7.16 8.05 25.02
CA ASP A 817 6.26 7.89 26.16
C ASP A 817 7.16 7.73 27.38
N PRO A 818 7.27 8.74 28.27
CA PRO A 818 8.20 8.68 29.35
C PRO A 818 7.97 7.43 30.15
N SER A 819 6.83 7.04 30.71
CA SER A 819 6.86 6.00 31.79
C SER A 819 7.96 6.25 32.89
N TYR A 820 8.68 7.39 32.83
CA TYR A 820 9.99 7.72 33.39
C TYR A 820 9.87 9.08 34.11
N SER A 821 10.91 9.51 34.82
CA SER A 821 10.85 10.67 35.73
C SER A 821 10.87 12.02 35.01
N VAL A 822 9.75 12.75 35.07
CA VAL A 822 9.68 14.19 34.82
C VAL A 822 9.75 14.92 36.16
N THR A 823 10.67 15.87 36.29
CA THR A 823 10.81 16.78 37.44
C THR A 823 10.46 18.21 37.03
N THR A 824 10.53 19.17 37.95
CA THR A 824 10.25 20.58 37.64
C THR A 824 11.26 21.20 36.67
N THR A 825 12.43 20.58 36.45
CA THR A 825 13.51 21.11 35.60
C THR A 825 14.05 20.11 34.57
N THR A 826 13.67 18.84 34.66
CA THR A 826 14.23 17.80 33.78
C THR A 826 13.21 16.76 33.35
N LEU A 827 13.47 16.14 32.20
CA LEU A 827 12.82 14.92 31.72
C LEU A 827 13.90 13.91 31.40
N THR A 828 13.81 12.69 31.94
CA THR A 828 14.76 11.61 31.65
C THR A 828 14.08 10.47 30.90
N ASP A 829 14.66 10.02 29.80
CA ASP A 829 14.23 8.89 28.99
C ASP A 829 15.42 7.95 28.73
N LEU A 830 15.45 6.83 29.46
CA LEU A 830 16.57 5.87 29.43
C LEU A 830 16.61 5.02 28.15
N THR A 831 15.56 5.07 27.32
CA THR A 831 15.54 4.38 26.01
C THR A 831 16.33 5.16 24.96
N GLN A 832 16.63 6.42 25.25
CA GLN A 832 17.33 7.32 24.35
C GLN A 832 18.82 7.32 24.63
N ASN A 833 19.59 7.58 23.57
CA ASN A 833 21.03 7.76 23.64
C ASN A 833 21.45 8.93 22.74
N TRP A 834 21.03 10.13 23.12
CA TRP A 834 21.28 11.38 22.42
C TRP A 834 22.75 11.82 22.51
N ILE A 835 23.13 12.71 21.62
CA ILE A 835 24.40 13.44 21.74
C ILE A 835 24.20 14.57 22.77
N PRO A 836 25.14 14.81 23.70
CA PRO A 836 25.05 15.94 24.62
C PRO A 836 24.82 17.27 23.90
N ASP A 837 23.86 18.05 24.39
CA ASP A 837 23.39 19.33 23.84
C ASP A 837 22.85 19.31 22.40
N GLN A 838 22.58 18.13 21.83
CA GLN A 838 21.94 17.96 20.52
C GLN A 838 20.61 18.74 20.39
N TRP A 839 19.82 18.78 21.46
CA TRP A 839 18.48 19.36 21.49
C TRP A 839 18.44 20.77 22.11
N ARG A 840 19.61 21.35 22.42
CA ARG A 840 19.66 22.67 23.05
C ARG A 840 18.95 23.73 22.18
N GLY A 841 18.00 24.41 22.80
CA GLY A 841 17.15 25.44 22.21
C GLY A 841 15.87 24.91 21.54
N TYR A 842 15.76 23.60 21.29
CA TYR A 842 14.59 23.01 20.66
C TYR A 842 13.37 23.12 21.57
N ARG A 843 12.18 22.98 20.99
CA ARG A 843 10.94 22.96 21.75
C ARG A 843 10.73 21.57 22.32
N LEU A 844 10.48 21.50 23.63
CA LEU A 844 9.97 20.31 24.31
C LEU A 844 8.47 20.48 24.53
N TRP A 845 7.66 19.59 23.98
CA TRP A 845 6.23 19.48 24.29
C TRP A 845 6.01 18.30 25.23
N ILE A 846 5.53 18.57 26.45
CA ILE A 846 5.14 17.54 27.42
C ILE A 846 3.62 17.36 27.36
N ARG A 847 3.18 16.16 26.97
CA ARG A 847 1.77 15.76 26.83
C ARG A 847 1.18 15.30 28.16
N GLY A 848 -0.09 15.65 28.37
CA GLY A 848 -0.75 15.57 29.68
C GLY A 848 -1.16 16.96 30.15
N PRO A 849 -0.20 17.82 30.56
CA PRO A 849 -0.46 19.22 30.88
C PRO A 849 -0.47 20.15 29.66
N GLU A 850 -0.14 19.64 28.45
CA GLU A 850 0.02 20.44 27.23
C GLU A 850 1.00 21.60 27.36
N LEU A 851 2.19 21.27 27.89
CA LEU A 851 3.21 22.24 28.24
C LEU A 851 4.30 22.32 27.16
N PHE A 852 4.60 23.54 26.70
CA PHE A 852 5.65 23.82 25.72
C PHE A 852 6.81 24.57 26.38
N LEU A 853 8.00 24.00 26.31
CA LEU A 853 9.22 24.49 26.95
C LEU A 853 10.35 24.60 25.94
N THR A 854 11.39 25.36 26.29
CA THR A 854 12.66 25.39 25.56
C THR A 854 13.69 24.56 26.30
N ILE A 855 14.33 23.63 25.58
CA ILE A 855 15.40 22.80 26.12
C ILE A 855 16.64 23.67 26.32
N THR A 856 17.20 23.70 27.53
CA THR A 856 18.39 24.51 27.85
C THR A 856 19.69 23.72 27.67
N SER A 857 19.65 22.41 27.86
CA SER A 857 20.73 21.44 27.61
C SER A 857 20.18 20.02 27.58
N ASN A 858 20.97 19.05 27.10
CA ASN A 858 20.67 17.63 27.28
C ASN A 858 21.91 16.77 27.47
N THR A 859 21.77 15.67 28.20
CA THR A 859 22.73 14.55 28.22
C THR A 859 22.32 13.51 27.18
N SER A 860 22.84 12.28 27.25
CA SER A 860 22.40 11.18 26.39
C SER A 860 20.96 10.73 26.64
N ASN A 861 20.36 11.09 27.77
CA ASN A 861 19.03 10.61 28.14
C ASN A 861 18.20 11.61 28.96
N THR A 862 18.75 12.78 29.29
CA THR A 862 18.03 13.79 30.10
C THR A 862 17.95 15.11 29.35
N LEU A 863 16.74 15.63 29.18
CA LEU A 863 16.47 17.01 28.74
C LEU A 863 16.38 17.92 29.96
N THR A 864 17.03 19.07 29.92
CA THR A 864 16.94 20.11 30.97
C THR A 864 16.18 21.32 30.41
N PHE A 865 15.36 21.94 31.25
CA PHE A 865 14.57 23.13 30.93
C PHE A 865 14.42 24.05 32.15
N ALA A 866 13.88 25.26 31.94
CA ALA A 866 13.62 26.20 33.02
C ALA A 866 12.60 25.64 34.02
N GLU A 867 12.73 25.99 35.30
CA GLU A 867 11.87 25.46 36.35
C GLU A 867 10.38 25.76 36.09
N VAL A 868 9.57 24.70 36.16
CA VAL A 868 8.11 24.75 36.05
C VAL A 868 7.50 24.32 37.39
N PRO A 869 7.06 25.28 38.23
CA PRO A 869 6.47 24.97 39.52
C PRO A 869 5.20 24.11 39.37
N ASN A 870 5.05 23.09 40.21
CA ASN A 870 3.89 22.19 40.24
C ASN A 870 3.67 21.38 38.95
N LEU A 871 4.72 21.07 38.19
CA LEU A 871 4.60 20.17 37.03
C LEU A 871 4.12 18.79 37.47
N VAL A 872 2.87 18.44 37.13
CA VAL A 872 2.27 17.13 37.38
C VAL A 872 2.45 16.27 36.13
N ARG A 873 2.85 15.00 36.33
CA ARG A 873 2.96 13.89 35.34
C ARG A 873 2.69 14.25 33.87
N GLY A 874 3.72 14.11 33.02
CA GLY A 874 3.55 13.95 31.58
C GLY A 874 3.52 12.46 31.20
N TRP A 875 2.66 12.09 30.26
CA TRP A 875 2.57 10.71 29.74
C TRP A 875 3.15 10.56 28.33
N ALA A 876 3.58 11.64 27.68
CA ALA A 876 4.38 11.61 26.46
C ALA A 876 5.19 12.91 26.33
N TYR A 877 6.23 12.91 25.51
CA TYR A 877 6.91 14.12 25.10
C TYR A 877 7.29 14.11 23.62
N GLN A 878 7.47 15.31 23.06
CA GLN A 878 8.00 15.53 21.73
C GLN A 878 9.09 16.61 21.78
N VAL A 879 10.19 16.37 21.07
CA VAL A 879 11.22 17.37 20.78
C VAL A 879 11.02 17.80 19.33
N ASP A 880 10.72 19.07 19.16
CA ASP A 880 10.44 19.64 17.85
C ASP A 880 11.32 20.86 17.57
N ARG A 881 11.50 21.13 16.28
CA ARG A 881 12.23 22.31 15.80
C ARG A 881 11.29 23.21 14.98
N PRO A 882 11.22 24.52 15.25
CA PRO A 882 10.44 25.43 14.42
C PRO A 882 10.97 25.44 12.99
N VAL A 883 10.06 25.28 12.02
CA VAL A 883 10.38 25.13 10.59
C VAL A 883 9.53 26.06 9.73
N ALA A 884 10.10 26.52 8.62
CA ALA A 884 9.38 27.17 7.53
C ALA A 884 10.01 26.77 6.19
N ASN A 885 9.21 26.71 5.13
CA ASN A 885 9.71 26.47 3.78
C ASN A 885 9.60 27.72 2.90
N THR A 886 10.55 27.91 1.96
CA THR A 886 10.33 28.85 0.85
C THR A 886 9.32 28.27 -0.13
N THR A 887 8.61 29.15 -0.83
CA THR A 887 7.75 28.78 -1.96
C THR A 887 8.46 28.92 -3.30
N LYS A 888 9.49 29.77 -3.39
CA LYS A 888 10.34 29.87 -4.59
C LYS A 888 11.40 28.78 -4.63
N LEU A 889 11.76 28.39 -5.86
CA LEU A 889 12.89 27.51 -6.14
C LEU A 889 14.14 28.35 -6.39
N TRP A 890 14.99 28.47 -5.38
CA TRP A 890 16.21 29.27 -5.38
C TRP A 890 17.34 28.53 -6.09
N LYS A 891 18.13 29.23 -6.92
CA LYS A 891 19.39 28.73 -7.48
C LYS A 891 20.59 29.37 -6.80
N LYS A 892 20.45 30.65 -6.42
CA LYS A 892 21.48 31.45 -5.76
C LYS A 892 20.86 32.29 -4.66
N ILE A 893 21.51 32.34 -3.51
CA ILE A 893 21.10 33.13 -2.35
C ILE A 893 22.18 34.16 -2.10
N ASP A 894 21.84 35.44 -2.25
CA ASP A 894 22.78 36.54 -1.99
C ASP A 894 22.74 36.94 -0.51
N SER A 895 21.53 37.06 0.06
CA SER A 895 21.37 37.44 1.46
C SER A 895 20.08 36.95 2.11
N ILE A 896 20.11 36.88 3.45
CA ILE A 896 18.96 36.55 4.31
C ILE A 896 18.88 37.56 5.45
N THR A 897 17.79 38.33 5.52
CA THR A 897 17.58 39.36 6.56
C THR A 897 16.43 38.98 7.49
N ALA A 898 16.67 38.95 8.79
CA ALA A 898 15.63 38.66 9.78
C ALA A 898 14.81 39.89 10.17
N GLN A 899 13.52 39.69 10.43
CA GLN A 899 12.60 40.67 10.99
C GLN A 899 11.75 40.00 12.08
N GLY A 900 11.82 40.54 13.30
CA GLY A 900 11.04 40.00 14.44
C GLY A 900 11.52 38.65 14.97
N LEU A 901 12.63 38.10 14.47
CA LEU A 901 13.28 36.91 15.02
C LEU A 901 14.39 37.30 16.00
N ASP A 902 14.53 36.52 17.07
CA ASP A 902 15.67 36.60 17.98
C ASP A 902 16.06 35.16 18.35
N VAL A 903 16.92 34.58 17.53
CA VAL A 903 17.25 33.16 17.58
C VAL A 903 18.74 32.91 17.71
N GLY A 904 19.11 32.02 18.63
CA GLY A 904 20.50 31.62 18.86
C GLY A 904 21.02 30.67 17.79
N ASN A 905 20.12 29.94 17.12
CA ASN A 905 20.44 28.96 16.10
C ASN A 905 19.42 29.05 14.94
N PHE A 906 19.82 29.74 13.89
CA PHE A 906 19.20 29.77 12.58
C PHE A 906 20.03 28.92 11.62
N SER A 907 19.36 28.11 10.81
CA SER A 907 19.99 27.29 9.79
C SER A 907 19.11 27.17 8.56
N VAL A 908 19.75 26.92 7.41
CA VAL A 908 19.08 26.71 6.13
C VAL A 908 19.62 25.43 5.52
N SER A 909 18.72 24.53 5.17
CA SER A 909 19.05 23.26 4.53
C SER A 909 18.24 23.01 3.28
N VAL A 910 18.71 22.04 2.51
CA VAL A 910 18.03 21.50 1.35
C VAL A 910 17.93 19.98 1.53
N PRO A 911 16.73 19.42 1.49
CA PRO A 911 16.53 17.98 1.52
C PRO A 911 16.76 17.32 0.15
N HIS A 912 17.20 16.05 0.15
CA HIS A 912 17.57 15.29 -1.06
C HIS A 912 16.92 13.92 -1.22
N TYR A 913 16.01 13.54 -0.31
CA TYR A 913 15.52 12.16 -0.21
C TYR A 913 14.71 11.65 -1.41
N PHE A 914 14.20 12.53 -2.28
CA PHE A 914 13.46 12.19 -3.51
C PHE A 914 14.06 12.84 -4.76
N ASP A 915 15.38 12.96 -4.79
CA ASP A 915 16.10 13.43 -5.96
C ASP A 915 16.45 12.25 -6.89
N THR A 916 16.29 12.42 -8.20
CA THR A 916 16.65 11.39 -9.20
C THR A 916 17.09 12.02 -10.53
N GLU A 917 17.83 11.24 -11.32
CA GLU A 917 18.30 11.64 -12.65
C GLU A 917 17.41 11.07 -13.76
N ASP A 918 17.26 11.83 -14.85
CA ASP A 918 16.63 11.36 -16.09
C ASP A 918 17.63 10.66 -17.02
N ALA A 919 17.16 10.18 -18.17
CA ALA A 919 18.00 9.49 -19.16
C ALA A 919 19.16 10.32 -19.74
N LEU A 920 19.11 11.64 -19.61
CA LEU A 920 20.18 12.55 -20.04
C LEU A 920 21.13 12.92 -18.88
N GLY A 921 20.92 12.36 -17.68
CA GLY A 921 21.67 12.67 -16.48
C GLY A 921 21.30 14.02 -15.84
N ARG A 922 20.16 14.62 -16.22
CA ARG A 922 19.69 15.85 -15.57
C ARG A 922 19.05 15.51 -14.24
N LEU A 923 19.37 16.28 -13.20
CA LEU A 923 18.87 16.08 -11.85
C LEU A 923 17.49 16.74 -11.66
N HIS A 924 16.56 15.99 -11.07
CA HIS A 924 15.23 16.43 -10.68
C HIS A 924 15.02 16.22 -9.18
N SER A 925 14.23 17.08 -8.55
CA SER A 925 13.85 16.98 -7.13
C SER A 925 12.35 16.94 -6.96
N PHE A 926 11.87 15.98 -6.19
CA PHE A 926 10.44 15.77 -5.89
C PHE A 926 10.14 15.88 -4.39
N VAL A 927 11.01 16.57 -3.64
CA VAL A 927 10.89 16.65 -2.18
C VAL A 927 9.71 17.55 -1.77
N PRO A 928 8.76 17.05 -0.95
CA PRO A 928 7.63 17.85 -0.46
C PRO A 928 8.04 18.83 0.65
N HIS A 929 7.36 19.97 0.71
CA HIS A 929 7.41 20.91 1.84
C HIS A 929 7.03 20.20 3.14
N SER A 930 7.85 20.38 4.16
CA SER A 930 7.82 19.69 5.46
C SER A 930 7.15 20.49 6.58
N ASP A 931 6.76 21.74 6.34
CA ASP A 931 6.25 22.68 7.36
C ASP A 931 4.75 22.55 7.67
N ALA A 932 4.03 21.65 6.99
CA ALA A 932 2.59 21.41 7.16
C ALA A 932 1.71 22.66 6.93
N THR A 933 2.17 23.65 6.16
CA THR A 933 1.38 24.88 5.88
C THR A 933 0.30 24.62 4.84
N GLY A 934 0.58 23.82 3.80
CA GLY A 934 -0.34 23.57 2.68
C GLY A 934 -1.21 22.32 2.80
N ASP A 935 -0.73 21.26 3.45
CA ASP A 935 -1.33 19.92 3.34
C ASP A 935 -1.09 19.00 4.53
N THR A 936 -0.80 19.57 5.70
CA THR A 936 -0.52 18.86 6.96
C THR A 936 0.71 17.95 6.95
N TYR A 937 1.40 17.78 5.80
CA TYR A 937 2.55 16.90 5.70
C TYR A 937 3.72 17.43 6.54
N LYS A 938 4.41 16.49 7.19
CA LYS A 938 5.66 16.69 7.93
C LYS A 938 6.67 15.67 7.44
N LYS A 939 7.97 15.94 7.62
CA LYS A 939 9.04 14.99 7.27
C LYS A 939 8.80 13.62 7.94
N ARG A 940 8.81 12.56 7.13
CA ARG A 940 8.56 11.17 7.55
C ARG A 940 9.71 10.28 7.08
N LYS A 941 10.41 9.65 8.03
CA LYS A 941 11.59 8.82 7.73
C LYS A 941 11.23 7.51 7.02
N GLU A 942 10.04 6.98 7.34
CA GLU A 942 9.47 5.77 6.76
C GLU A 942 9.19 5.88 5.26
N LEU A 943 9.25 7.08 4.67
CA LEU A 943 9.08 7.30 3.23
C LEU A 943 10.40 7.17 2.44
N GLY A 944 11.46 6.66 3.08
CA GLY A 944 12.82 6.60 2.53
C GLY A 944 13.52 7.95 2.63
N GLN A 945 14.73 7.96 3.17
CA GLN A 945 15.55 9.18 3.31
C GLN A 945 16.81 9.16 2.45
N TYR A 946 17.15 7.98 1.93
CA TYR A 946 18.30 7.78 1.06
C TYR A 946 17.95 6.79 -0.04
N THR A 947 18.60 6.97 -1.18
CA THR A 947 18.54 6.09 -2.35
C THR A 947 19.95 5.62 -2.68
N ILE A 948 20.09 4.32 -2.88
CA ILE A 948 21.29 3.65 -3.36
C ILE A 948 21.03 3.27 -4.81
N ASN A 949 21.88 3.76 -5.72
CA ASN A 949 21.92 3.35 -7.12
C ASN A 949 23.22 2.58 -7.36
N ILE A 950 23.12 1.35 -7.87
CA ILE A 950 24.28 0.57 -8.33
C ILE A 950 24.21 0.51 -9.85
N GLU A 951 25.17 1.15 -10.51
CA GLU A 951 25.25 1.25 -11.97
C GLU A 951 26.29 0.27 -12.49
N ALA A 952 25.94 -0.51 -13.53
CA ALA A 952 26.93 -1.27 -14.28
C ALA A 952 27.85 -0.31 -15.04
N SER A 953 29.17 -0.38 -14.80
CA SER A 953 30.13 0.54 -15.42
C SER A 953 30.61 0.10 -16.81
N ILE A 954 30.34 -1.15 -17.19
CA ILE A 954 30.73 -1.71 -18.48
C ILE A 954 29.44 -1.94 -19.30
N PRO A 955 29.23 -1.23 -20.42
CA PRO A 955 28.10 -1.44 -21.31
C PRO A 955 28.02 -2.88 -21.82
N LYS A 956 26.89 -3.54 -21.58
CA LYS A 956 26.59 -4.91 -22.02
C LYS A 956 25.10 -5.03 -22.27
N LYS A 957 24.70 -5.97 -23.14
CA LYS A 957 23.27 -6.29 -23.30
C LYS A 957 22.73 -6.97 -22.05
N LEU A 958 23.36 -8.09 -21.67
CA LEU A 958 23.03 -8.86 -20.48
C LEU A 958 23.93 -8.47 -19.32
N ASP A 959 23.32 -7.95 -18.26
CA ASP A 959 23.98 -7.69 -16.98
C ASP A 959 23.35 -8.53 -15.88
N GLN A 960 24.19 -8.90 -14.91
CA GLN A 960 23.76 -9.52 -13.66
C GLN A 960 24.02 -8.58 -12.49
N PHE A 961 23.06 -8.47 -11.58
CA PHE A 961 23.26 -7.82 -10.28
C PHE A 961 23.13 -8.88 -9.19
N LEU A 962 24.09 -8.93 -8.27
CA LEU A 962 24.08 -9.87 -7.15
C LEU A 962 24.34 -9.10 -5.86
N ASN A 963 23.30 -8.97 -5.04
CA ASN A 963 23.33 -8.21 -3.80
C ASN A 963 22.94 -9.12 -2.62
N VAL A 964 23.74 -9.10 -1.55
CA VAL A 964 23.48 -9.86 -0.31
C VAL A 964 23.24 -8.88 0.83
N LEU A 965 22.06 -8.92 1.44
CA LEU A 965 21.65 -8.08 2.56
C LEU A 965 21.52 -8.93 3.83
N ALA A 966 22.27 -8.59 4.88
CA ALA A 966 22.20 -9.26 6.19
C ALA A 966 21.69 -8.29 7.26
N LEU A 967 20.61 -8.63 7.96
CA LEU A 967 19.96 -7.81 8.99
C LEU A 967 20.23 -8.38 10.39
N ARG A 968 21.07 -7.72 11.18
CA ARG A 968 21.58 -8.24 12.45
C ARG A 968 21.39 -7.25 13.59
N ASP A 969 21.20 -7.77 14.79
CA ASP A 969 21.37 -6.96 16.01
C ASP A 969 22.77 -6.35 16.03
N PRO A 970 22.96 -5.11 16.52
CA PRO A 970 24.27 -4.45 16.48
C PRO A 970 25.41 -5.21 17.18
N SER A 971 25.10 -6.09 18.12
CA SER A 971 26.06 -6.95 18.84
C SER A 971 26.47 -8.20 18.07
N VAL A 972 25.74 -8.58 17.01
CA VAL A 972 25.99 -9.79 16.22
C VAL A 972 26.90 -9.46 15.03
N PRO A 973 28.03 -10.17 14.85
CA PRO A 973 28.91 -9.94 13.70
C PRO A 973 28.20 -10.14 12.36
N MET A 974 28.55 -9.32 11.37
CA MET A 974 28.06 -9.46 10.01
C MET A 974 28.72 -10.66 9.30
N PRO A 975 27.99 -11.37 8.42
CA PRO A 975 28.58 -12.43 7.61
C PRO A 975 29.56 -11.86 6.57
N SER A 976 30.57 -12.64 6.22
CA SER A 976 31.38 -12.39 5.03
C SER A 976 30.67 -12.95 3.80
N ALA A 977 30.66 -12.20 2.70
CA ALA A 977 30.12 -12.64 1.42
C ALA A 977 31.19 -12.54 0.33
N GLN A 978 31.42 -13.62 -0.38
CA GLN A 978 32.41 -13.72 -1.47
C GLN A 978 31.73 -14.13 -2.76
N LEU A 979 32.08 -13.49 -3.88
CA LEU A 979 31.57 -13.85 -5.21
C LEU A 979 32.10 -15.23 -5.61
N LEU A 980 31.19 -16.13 -5.98
CA LEU A 980 31.48 -17.40 -6.64
C LEU A 980 31.26 -17.26 -8.14
N LYS A 981 32.18 -17.80 -8.93
CA LYS A 981 32.05 -17.90 -10.39
C LYS A 981 32.39 -19.31 -10.82
N SER A 982 31.52 -19.88 -11.66
CA SER A 982 31.79 -21.16 -12.32
C SER A 982 32.95 -21.05 -13.32
N VAL A 983 33.63 -22.17 -13.56
CA VAL A 983 34.69 -22.30 -14.57
C VAL A 983 34.15 -22.03 -15.97
N GLU A 984 32.93 -22.48 -16.24
CA GLU A 984 32.22 -22.34 -17.51
C GLU A 984 31.61 -20.94 -17.71
N ALA A 985 31.69 -20.07 -16.70
CA ALA A 985 31.10 -18.72 -16.67
C ALA A 985 29.57 -18.68 -16.91
N ASN A 986 28.88 -19.79 -16.70
CA ASN A 986 27.43 -19.94 -16.87
C ASN A 986 26.65 -19.84 -15.55
N ALA A 987 27.35 -19.87 -14.41
CA ALA A 987 26.79 -19.69 -13.08
C ALA A 987 27.63 -18.75 -12.21
N SER A 988 26.94 -17.98 -11.36
CA SER A 988 27.54 -17.10 -10.36
C SER A 988 26.71 -17.09 -9.08
N GLY A 989 27.30 -16.67 -7.98
CA GLY A 989 26.60 -16.67 -6.70
C GLY A 989 27.48 -16.20 -5.55
N ALA A 990 27.16 -16.63 -4.34
CA ALA A 990 27.84 -16.14 -3.14
C ALA A 990 28.25 -17.29 -2.22
N LEU A 991 29.47 -17.23 -1.68
CA LEU A 991 29.89 -17.99 -0.51
C LEU A 991 29.77 -17.09 0.71
N LEU A 992 28.88 -17.47 1.62
CA LEU A 992 28.64 -16.82 2.89
C LEU A 992 29.39 -17.57 3.99
N THR A 993 30.14 -16.84 4.81
CA THR A 993 30.73 -17.36 6.05
C THR A 993 30.19 -16.56 7.21
N ASP A 994 29.45 -17.23 8.08
CA ASP A 994 28.68 -16.63 9.15
C ASP A 994 28.91 -17.36 10.47
N SER A 995 29.08 -16.61 11.56
CA SER A 995 29.20 -17.17 12.91
C SER A 995 27.88 -17.79 13.38
N VAL A 996 26.74 -17.36 12.82
CA VAL A 996 25.41 -17.84 13.20
C VAL A 996 25.00 -19.05 12.35
N THR A 997 25.08 -18.94 11.03
CA THR A 997 24.57 -19.97 10.11
C THR A 997 25.63 -20.93 9.56
N GLY A 998 26.91 -20.66 9.83
CA GLY A 998 28.04 -21.41 9.28
C GLY A 998 28.37 -21.00 7.85
N ARG A 999 28.92 -21.93 7.06
CA ARG A 999 29.22 -21.69 5.63
C ARG A 999 28.03 -22.10 4.76
N THR A 1000 27.59 -21.18 3.92
CA THR A 1000 26.52 -21.41 2.95
C THR A 1000 26.94 -20.88 1.59
N PHE A 1001 26.85 -21.68 0.53
CA PHE A 1001 26.99 -21.22 -0.84
C PHE A 1001 25.64 -21.19 -1.55
N VAL A 1002 25.45 -20.20 -2.41
CA VAL A 1002 24.30 -20.10 -3.31
C VAL A 1002 24.78 -19.88 -4.72
N LEU A 1003 24.07 -20.42 -5.71
CA LEU A 1003 24.44 -20.35 -7.13
C LEU A 1003 23.21 -20.14 -8.00
N PHE A 1004 23.35 -19.30 -9.02
CA PHE A 1004 22.32 -18.94 -9.99
C PHE A 1004 22.86 -19.08 -11.41
N GLY A 1005 21.98 -19.34 -12.38
CA GLY A 1005 22.35 -19.31 -13.80
C GLY A 1005 22.57 -17.87 -14.27
N ASN A 1006 23.64 -17.62 -15.03
CA ASN A 1006 23.96 -16.28 -15.53
C ASN A 1006 23.04 -15.83 -16.67
N SER A 1007 22.35 -16.75 -17.33
CA SER A 1007 21.30 -16.49 -18.35
C SER A 1007 19.97 -17.12 -17.91
N ARG A 1008 18.92 -16.92 -18.71
CA ARG A 1008 17.62 -17.61 -18.53
C ARG A 1008 17.66 -19.10 -18.87
N ASP A 1009 18.77 -19.58 -19.44
CA ASP A 1009 18.91 -20.97 -19.82
C ASP A 1009 19.01 -21.86 -18.59
N THR A 1010 18.44 -23.06 -18.69
CA THR A 1010 18.59 -24.08 -17.64
C THR A 1010 20.06 -24.43 -17.46
N LEU A 1011 20.51 -24.37 -16.20
CA LEU A 1011 21.87 -24.70 -15.82
C LEU A 1011 22.07 -26.22 -15.90
N SER A 1012 22.91 -26.65 -16.84
CA SER A 1012 23.11 -28.07 -17.17
C SER A 1012 24.30 -28.68 -16.44
N ALA A 1013 25.50 -28.16 -16.67
CA ALA A 1013 26.70 -28.57 -15.94
C ALA A 1013 27.61 -27.38 -15.65
N PHE A 1014 28.28 -27.42 -14.50
CA PHE A 1014 29.27 -26.41 -14.11
C PHE A 1014 30.19 -26.92 -13.00
N GLN A 1015 31.32 -26.24 -12.85
CA GLN A 1015 32.25 -26.43 -11.74
C GLN A 1015 32.49 -25.11 -11.01
N VAL A 1016 32.51 -25.14 -9.68
CA VAL A 1016 32.76 -23.94 -8.86
C VAL A 1016 33.52 -24.29 -7.60
N ASN A 1017 34.52 -23.49 -7.28
CA ASN A 1017 35.30 -23.69 -6.06
C ASN A 1017 34.59 -23.03 -4.87
N VAL A 1018 34.02 -23.84 -3.98
CA VAL A 1018 33.36 -23.38 -2.74
C VAL A 1018 34.30 -23.43 -1.52
N GLY A 1019 35.54 -23.93 -1.71
CA GLY A 1019 36.56 -24.11 -0.69
C GLY A 1019 36.32 -25.31 0.23
N PRO A 1020 37.36 -25.86 0.88
CA PRO A 1020 37.28 -27.11 1.63
C PRO A 1020 36.49 -26.96 2.93
N GLY A 1021 35.80 -28.00 3.39
CA GLY A 1021 35.11 -28.07 4.68
C GLY A 1021 33.58 -28.03 4.58
N ALA A 1022 32.91 -28.18 5.73
CA ALA A 1022 31.47 -28.29 5.77
C ALA A 1022 30.76 -27.02 5.29
N ALA A 1023 29.75 -27.18 4.45
CA ALA A 1023 28.96 -26.08 3.90
C ALA A 1023 27.54 -26.54 3.54
N ARG A 1024 26.61 -25.58 3.46
CA ARG A 1024 25.26 -25.78 2.93
C ARG A 1024 25.17 -25.15 1.54
N GLY A 1025 24.47 -25.77 0.61
CA GLY A 1025 24.34 -25.29 -0.76
C GLY A 1025 22.89 -25.11 -1.18
N VAL A 1026 22.59 -24.00 -1.86
CA VAL A 1026 21.35 -23.81 -2.62
C VAL A 1026 21.73 -23.48 -4.07
N ILE A 1027 21.36 -24.36 -4.99
CA ILE A 1027 21.68 -24.21 -6.41
C ILE A 1027 20.36 -24.03 -7.17
N CYS A 1028 20.25 -22.89 -7.85
CA CYS A 1028 19.07 -22.47 -8.58
C CYS A 1028 19.20 -22.75 -10.09
N ASP A 1029 18.11 -22.56 -10.82
CA ASP A 1029 18.02 -22.65 -12.28
C ASP A 1029 18.38 -23.98 -12.92
N LEU A 1030 18.34 -25.07 -12.16
CA LEU A 1030 18.49 -26.41 -12.70
C LEU A 1030 17.18 -26.87 -13.35
N ALA A 1031 17.24 -27.96 -14.13
CA ALA A 1031 16.06 -28.55 -14.73
C ALA A 1031 15.09 -29.03 -13.62
N PRO A 1032 13.79 -28.70 -13.67
CA PRO A 1032 12.81 -29.16 -12.69
C PRO A 1032 12.69 -30.69 -12.63
N ASN A 1033 12.57 -31.25 -11.42
CA ASN A 1033 12.38 -32.69 -11.16
C ASN A 1033 13.44 -33.60 -11.81
N ALA A 1034 14.61 -33.08 -12.16
CA ALA A 1034 15.67 -33.79 -12.84
C ALA A 1034 16.73 -34.31 -11.86
N LEU A 1035 17.47 -35.33 -12.29
CA LEU A 1035 18.53 -35.96 -11.50
C LEU A 1035 19.89 -35.36 -11.87
N TYR A 1036 20.67 -35.00 -10.85
CA TYR A 1036 22.01 -34.42 -10.99
C TYR A 1036 23.02 -35.20 -10.15
N SER A 1037 24.21 -35.44 -10.70
CA SER A 1037 25.39 -35.80 -9.90
C SER A 1037 25.97 -34.54 -9.28
N VAL A 1038 26.24 -34.60 -7.97
CA VAL A 1038 26.91 -33.53 -7.24
C VAL A 1038 28.12 -34.16 -6.57
N GLU A 1039 29.30 -33.70 -6.95
CA GLU A 1039 30.58 -34.20 -6.44
C GLU A 1039 31.42 -33.03 -5.94
N ILE A 1040 32.20 -33.23 -4.89
CA ILE A 1040 33.14 -32.23 -4.39
C ILE A 1040 34.48 -32.89 -4.08
N ASP A 1041 35.56 -32.28 -4.54
CA ASP A 1041 36.90 -32.76 -4.22
C ASP A 1041 37.40 -32.25 -2.86
N ALA A 1042 38.55 -32.76 -2.41
CA ALA A 1042 39.17 -32.34 -1.14
C ALA A 1042 39.59 -30.86 -1.11
N GLY A 1043 39.73 -30.22 -2.28
CA GLY A 1043 40.01 -28.79 -2.43
C GLY A 1043 38.77 -27.90 -2.39
N GLY A 1044 37.57 -28.49 -2.41
CA GLY A 1044 36.30 -27.78 -2.44
C GLY A 1044 35.80 -27.43 -3.85
N LEU A 1045 36.33 -28.06 -4.90
CA LEU A 1045 35.79 -27.92 -6.25
C LEU A 1045 34.50 -28.73 -6.37
N LEU A 1046 33.36 -28.04 -6.38
CA LEU A 1046 32.04 -28.62 -6.58
C LEU A 1046 31.78 -28.80 -8.08
N GLN A 1047 31.39 -30.00 -8.48
CA GLN A 1047 30.97 -30.35 -9.83
C GLN A 1047 29.50 -30.76 -9.82
N VAL A 1048 28.70 -30.15 -10.69
CA VAL A 1048 27.28 -30.45 -10.86
C VAL A 1048 27.03 -30.77 -12.32
N ALA A 1049 26.39 -31.90 -12.59
CA ALA A 1049 26.04 -32.32 -13.96
C ALA A 1049 24.78 -33.19 -13.97
N PRO A 1050 24.03 -33.29 -15.08
CA PRO A 1050 22.85 -34.14 -15.16
C PRO A 1050 23.27 -35.61 -15.10
N ASN A 1051 22.53 -36.43 -14.36
CA ASN A 1051 22.83 -37.84 -14.19
C ASN A 1051 21.56 -38.71 -14.30
N SER A 1052 21.63 -39.80 -15.05
CA SER A 1052 20.52 -40.75 -15.22
C SER A 1052 20.68 -42.06 -14.44
N ALA A 1053 21.80 -42.23 -13.72
CA ALA A 1053 22.16 -43.44 -12.97
C ALA A 1053 21.94 -43.29 -11.45
N GLY A 1054 22.11 -44.38 -10.69
CA GLY A 1054 21.98 -44.39 -9.23
C GLY A 1054 23.02 -43.54 -8.51
N GLY A 1055 22.63 -42.87 -7.41
CA GLY A 1055 23.49 -41.96 -6.63
C GLY A 1055 23.29 -40.46 -6.91
N ALA A 1056 22.37 -40.10 -7.81
CA ALA A 1056 22.02 -38.71 -8.15
C ALA A 1056 21.01 -38.09 -7.17
N ILE A 1057 21.06 -36.76 -7.02
CA ILE A 1057 20.10 -35.99 -6.23
C ILE A 1057 19.06 -35.37 -7.17
N ARG A 1058 17.78 -35.42 -6.78
CA ARG A 1058 16.68 -34.85 -7.56
C ARG A 1058 16.45 -33.38 -7.19
N THR A 1059 16.30 -32.52 -8.19
CA THR A 1059 15.87 -31.12 -8.00
C THR A 1059 14.39 -31.04 -7.66
N SER A 1060 13.97 -29.96 -7.02
CA SER A 1060 12.56 -29.66 -6.80
C SER A 1060 11.80 -29.40 -8.12
N SER A 1061 10.48 -29.28 -8.02
CA SER A 1061 9.63 -28.84 -9.14
C SER A 1061 9.94 -27.41 -9.62
N MET A 1062 10.71 -26.63 -8.85
CA MET A 1062 11.16 -25.29 -9.20
C MET A 1062 12.61 -25.27 -9.73
N GLY A 1063 13.24 -26.44 -9.88
CA GLY A 1063 14.62 -26.53 -10.35
C GLY A 1063 15.66 -26.14 -9.29
N ILE A 1064 15.33 -26.34 -8.01
CA ILE A 1064 16.23 -26.05 -6.89
C ILE A 1064 16.88 -27.34 -6.39
N LEU A 1065 18.17 -27.25 -6.07
CA LEU A 1065 18.93 -28.30 -5.40
C LEU A 1065 19.52 -27.79 -4.09
N SER A 1066 19.12 -28.42 -3.00
CA SER A 1066 19.53 -28.10 -1.63
C SER A 1066 20.44 -29.21 -1.11
N VAL A 1067 21.72 -28.88 -0.85
CA VAL A 1067 22.75 -29.85 -0.49
C VAL A 1067 23.44 -29.51 0.82
N GLN A 1068 23.97 -30.54 1.47
CA GLN A 1068 24.86 -30.42 2.61
C GLN A 1068 26.18 -31.11 2.28
N VAL A 1069 27.27 -30.37 2.47
CA VAL A 1069 28.65 -30.85 2.35
C VAL A 1069 29.18 -31.10 3.75
N SER A 1070 29.62 -32.32 4.02
CA SER A 1070 30.25 -32.69 5.28
C SER A 1070 31.69 -32.15 5.37
N ALA A 1071 32.30 -32.22 6.57
CA ALA A 1071 33.70 -31.87 6.72
C ALA A 1071 34.67 -32.81 5.95
N THR A 1072 34.23 -34.04 5.65
CA THR A 1072 34.99 -35.04 4.89
C THR A 1072 34.72 -34.99 3.38
N GLY A 1073 33.85 -34.09 2.92
CA GLY A 1073 33.49 -33.94 1.50
C GLY A 1073 32.35 -34.85 1.04
N GLU A 1074 31.62 -35.49 1.96
CA GLU A 1074 30.41 -36.24 1.62
C GLU A 1074 29.26 -35.26 1.33
N ILE A 1075 28.52 -35.53 0.25
CA ILE A 1075 27.37 -34.73 -0.16
C ILE A 1075 26.09 -35.51 0.14
N SER A 1076 25.16 -34.87 0.82
CA SER A 1076 23.80 -35.35 0.96
C SER A 1076 22.81 -34.29 0.50
N SER A 1077 21.64 -34.71 0.01
CA SER A 1077 20.51 -33.80 -0.08
C SER A 1077 20.14 -33.34 1.32
N ARG A 1078 19.82 -32.06 1.46
CA ARG A 1078 19.23 -31.54 2.71
C ARG A 1078 17.74 -31.88 2.81
N ASP A 1079 17.14 -32.27 1.68
CA ASP A 1079 15.72 -32.51 1.50
C ASP A 1079 15.47 -33.90 0.88
N LEU A 1080 15.56 -34.94 1.73
CA LEU A 1080 14.67 -36.12 1.70
C LEU A 1080 14.13 -36.33 3.11
#